data_AF-A0A0F9FJZ2-F1
#
_entry.id   AF-A0A0F9FJZ2-F1
#
_cell.length_a   1.000
_cell.length_b   1.000
_cell.length_c   1.000
_cell.angle_alpha   90.00
_cell.angle_beta   90.00
_cell.angle_gamma   90.00
#
_symmetry.space_group_name_H-M   'P 1'
#
loop_
_entity.id
_entity.type
_entity.pdbx_description
1 polymer ?
#
loop_
_entity_poly.entity_id
_entity_poly.type
_entity_poly.pdbx_seq_one_letter_code
_entity_poly.pdbx_strand_id
1 'polypeptide(L)'
;REALVAAGDNAEWKQSELVDGKRKRVTYKGDAAVKAFDANDQYKKSYLGNMSPEQYALLVEYHLLEGQAQEAFLEKHIDEIGINPRTETLRSNTDMNGLLAFWGQEPILTKAAYEAMIREQTSLGFSDGSIPPLSMPPEESLDNYFERLQAVADFGGSSAEAVWVLAKDSVLLNWYQEEARIAGQTPLATPRFPERYYELKVKNRDERERWEDLSNKTTDEFIEDMDERLDTFYREFPESEYFDDNRRTEAIAAAWSDEDIEAWVERGRLVDKESAGSPLVKEWAFDNPDAYRLALEEKLLNDRGGLATDEERGHYDEWVEPAVRLQAKNVEEDGYWNLLGDKQQPETYIDDEAKRRATFFERFPGSEYFDDVERIEAYKEGFTDKEADLWAERGRLLGTVEPLSAEAKVWLLDHQELFDKAIDAGMLQVPDDWNEPALRILAKWRAQYDEYDALPAEGTARDDYLAGEGLTGDELTRRVDYRKDRRRREAHMMKNSATGATFPESQVENFVEYHEIEVKGMRQERFLVDNPAFAQAMHEVNGMDIRTADEVPAVQFDDIYDEFRDDFDKVSGLPDSESEHYIEDTDERDAARDAMRFDENGHYTDFGLAEIRRNAYGAFVPEQHIEAFVGYYKIIGEGKPDNWKLNVGTDLWYDDDWFLIENLGFYEEVYVDLKGNERLDFSKVPSREVFTQYLAYLQLPTLFAKDAFRWENRELDAWLVLKFEYTPVEEKRRRSEMTTLERFQVEWDERQKKIEEALRKLRGEGVSP
;
A
#
# COMPACT_ATOMS: atom_id res chain seq x y z
N ARG A 1 -86.46 11.86 30.39
CA ARG A 1 -87.59 11.25 29.65
C ARG A 1 -88.39 10.26 30.49
N GLU A 2 -87.77 9.24 31.08
CA GLU A 2 -88.46 8.20 31.88
C GLU A 2 -89.32 8.77 33.01
N ALA A 3 -88.84 9.79 33.72
CA ALA A 3 -89.63 10.48 34.75
C ALA A 3 -90.93 11.11 34.21
N LEU A 4 -90.95 11.58 32.95
CA LEU A 4 -92.16 12.09 32.31
C LEU A 4 -93.10 10.94 31.92
N VAL A 5 -92.57 9.80 31.46
CA VAL A 5 -93.37 8.62 31.13
C VAL A 5 -93.99 8.02 32.40
N ALA A 6 -93.21 7.88 33.47
CA ALA A 6 -93.66 7.35 34.75
C ALA A 6 -94.69 8.25 35.44
N ALA A 7 -94.62 9.57 35.22
CA ALA A 7 -95.61 10.51 35.73
C ALA A 7 -96.96 10.40 35.01
N GLY A 8 -97.02 9.75 33.84
CA GLY A 8 -98.25 9.54 33.08
C GLY A 8 -99.01 10.85 32.84
N ASP A 9 -100.30 10.87 33.18
CA ASP A 9 -101.16 12.06 33.04
C ASP A 9 -100.69 13.27 33.88
N ASN A 10 -99.88 13.04 34.92
CA ASN A 10 -99.33 14.09 35.78
C ASN A 10 -98.01 14.65 35.26
N ALA A 11 -97.50 14.17 34.12
CA ALA A 11 -96.26 14.69 33.53
C ALA A 11 -96.43 16.18 33.17
N GLU A 12 -95.47 17.02 33.54
CA GLU A 12 -95.40 18.42 33.11
C GLU A 12 -94.01 18.72 32.53
N TRP A 13 -93.97 19.26 31.30
CA TRP A 13 -92.74 19.73 30.66
C TRP A 13 -92.88 21.20 30.28
N LYS A 14 -91.92 22.04 30.69
CA LYS A 14 -91.94 23.49 30.45
C LYS A 14 -90.82 23.88 29.50
N GLN A 15 -91.17 24.38 28.34
CA GLN A 15 -90.22 24.82 27.32
C GLN A 15 -90.46 26.27 26.93
N SER A 16 -89.39 27.00 26.64
CA SER A 16 -89.50 28.34 26.08
C SER A 16 -89.58 28.25 24.57
N GLU A 17 -90.68 28.75 24.01
CA GLU A 17 -90.94 28.76 22.57
C GLU A 17 -91.15 30.19 22.08
N LEU A 18 -90.77 30.42 20.83
CA LEU A 18 -91.00 31.68 20.15
C LEU A 18 -92.42 31.66 19.56
N VAL A 19 -93.33 32.38 20.20
CA VAL A 19 -94.70 32.58 19.73
C VAL A 19 -94.86 34.06 19.39
N ASP A 20 -95.12 34.37 18.12
CA ASP A 20 -95.22 35.73 17.59
C ASP A 20 -93.97 36.60 17.85
N GLY A 21 -92.78 36.02 17.68
CA GLY A 21 -91.51 36.74 17.84
C GLY A 21 -91.13 37.07 19.29
N LYS A 22 -91.88 36.60 20.29
CA LYS A 22 -91.54 36.73 21.71
C LYS A 22 -91.39 35.34 22.36
N ARG A 23 -90.36 35.18 23.19
CA ARG A 23 -90.19 33.95 24.00
C ARG A 23 -91.30 33.86 25.03
N LYS A 24 -92.17 32.86 24.91
CA LYS A 24 -93.18 32.50 25.91
C LYS A 24 -92.85 31.13 26.49
N ARG A 25 -93.18 30.92 27.76
CA ARG A 25 -93.02 29.62 28.43
C ARG A 25 -94.29 28.81 28.20
N VAL A 26 -94.19 27.74 27.42
CA VAL A 26 -95.28 26.79 27.16
C VAL A 26 -95.13 25.63 28.12
N THR A 27 -96.23 25.20 28.74
CA THR A 27 -96.27 24.02 29.61
C THR A 27 -97.09 22.94 28.92
N TYR A 28 -96.44 21.83 28.62
CA TYR A 28 -97.03 20.62 28.08
C TYR A 28 -97.37 19.67 29.22
N LYS A 29 -98.48 18.93 29.11
CA LYS A 29 -98.92 17.97 30.13
C LYS A 29 -99.18 16.58 29.54
N GLY A 30 -99.07 15.55 30.37
CA GLY A 30 -99.30 14.15 29.99
C GLY A 30 -98.43 13.72 28.80
N ASP A 31 -99.00 12.99 27.85
CA ASP A 31 -98.31 12.55 26.62
C ASP A 31 -97.71 13.71 25.81
N ALA A 32 -98.32 14.89 25.82
CA ALA A 32 -97.78 16.04 25.13
C ALA A 32 -96.47 16.53 25.77
N ALA A 33 -96.28 16.30 27.07
CA ALA A 33 -95.02 16.61 27.76
C ALA A 33 -93.88 15.71 27.26
N VAL A 34 -94.13 14.42 27.06
CA VAL A 34 -93.15 13.48 26.51
C VAL A 34 -92.83 13.82 25.05
N LYS A 35 -93.83 14.09 24.23
CA LYS A 35 -93.63 14.48 22.81
C LYS A 35 -92.87 15.80 22.68
N ALA A 36 -93.18 16.79 23.51
CA ALA A 36 -92.47 18.06 23.50
C ALA A 36 -91.02 17.92 24.00
N PHE A 37 -90.78 17.03 24.98
CA PHE A 37 -89.43 16.68 25.42
C PHE A 37 -88.64 16.02 24.28
N ASP A 38 -89.21 15.03 23.60
CA ASP A 38 -88.56 14.30 22.50
C ASP A 38 -88.32 15.17 21.25
N ALA A 39 -89.14 16.20 21.05
CA ALA A 39 -89.02 17.16 19.94
C ALA A 39 -88.06 18.33 20.23
N ASN A 40 -87.59 18.50 21.47
CA ASN A 40 -86.63 19.53 21.82
C ASN A 40 -85.26 19.18 21.24
N ASP A 41 -84.63 20.09 20.49
CA ASP A 41 -83.33 19.83 19.85
C ASP A 41 -82.21 19.45 20.85
N GLN A 42 -82.30 19.86 22.13
CA GLN A 42 -81.36 19.42 23.17
C GLN A 42 -81.57 17.97 23.63
N TYR A 43 -82.78 17.42 23.47
CA TYR A 43 -83.15 16.08 23.93
C TYR A 43 -83.67 15.20 22.77
N LYS A 44 -83.37 15.62 21.54
CA LYS A 44 -83.76 14.94 20.32
C LYS A 44 -83.14 13.56 20.31
N LYS A 45 -83.98 12.53 20.19
CA LYS A 45 -83.58 11.12 20.32
C LYS A 45 -83.21 10.66 21.73
N SER A 46 -83.61 11.37 22.79
CA SER A 46 -83.46 10.88 24.18
C SER A 46 -84.20 9.56 24.45
N TYR A 47 -85.13 9.15 23.58
CA TYR A 47 -85.72 7.81 23.57
C TYR A 47 -84.78 6.69 23.09
N LEU A 48 -83.62 7.03 22.51
CA LEU A 48 -82.56 6.10 22.10
C LEU A 48 -81.48 5.91 23.18
N GLY A 49 -81.54 6.67 24.29
CA GLY A 49 -80.55 6.58 25.36
C GLY A 49 -80.77 5.36 26.24
N ASN A 50 -80.22 4.21 25.83
CA ASN A 50 -80.15 2.99 26.64
C ASN A 50 -78.93 3.02 27.56
N MET A 51 -78.83 4.02 28.45
CA MET A 51 -77.77 4.07 29.46
C MET A 51 -78.36 4.36 30.84
N SER A 52 -77.84 3.69 31.87
CA SER A 52 -78.23 3.95 33.26
C SER A 52 -77.75 5.34 33.71
N PRO A 53 -78.36 5.92 34.76
CA PRO A 53 -77.85 7.17 35.36
C PRO A 53 -76.38 7.07 35.80
N GLU A 54 -75.95 5.88 36.23
CA GLU A 54 -74.57 5.59 36.62
C GLU A 54 -73.65 5.57 35.41
N GLN A 55 -74.04 4.92 34.30
CA GLN A 55 -73.29 4.93 33.05
C GLN A 55 -73.14 6.35 32.48
N TYR A 56 -74.20 7.16 32.53
CA TYR A 56 -74.12 8.56 32.10
C TYR A 56 -73.16 9.38 32.98
N ALA A 57 -73.18 9.17 34.30
CA ALA A 57 -72.26 9.86 35.21
C ALA A 57 -70.79 9.50 34.91
N LEU A 58 -70.50 8.21 34.68
CA LEU A 58 -69.17 7.73 34.31
C LEU A 58 -68.73 8.27 32.94
N LEU A 59 -69.62 8.34 31.94
CA LEU A 59 -69.31 8.95 30.64
C LEU A 59 -69.00 10.45 30.74
N VAL A 60 -69.70 11.17 31.61
CA VAL A 60 -69.40 12.59 31.88
C VAL A 60 -68.03 12.72 32.55
N GLU A 61 -67.72 11.87 33.51
CA GLU A 61 -66.40 11.85 34.18
C GLU A 61 -65.28 11.53 33.18
N TYR A 62 -65.46 10.51 32.34
CA TYR A 62 -64.54 10.17 31.26
C TYR A 62 -64.23 11.35 30.33
N HIS A 63 -65.26 12.09 29.89
CA HIS A 63 -65.08 13.26 29.01
C HIS A 63 -64.46 14.49 29.69
N LEU A 64 -64.26 14.47 31.01
CA LEU A 64 -63.55 15.51 31.76
C LEU A 64 -62.05 15.19 31.95
N LEU A 65 -61.63 13.96 31.65
CA LEU A 65 -60.24 13.53 31.70
C LEU A 65 -59.58 13.77 30.34
N GLU A 66 -58.24 13.79 30.29
CA GLU A 66 -57.45 13.89 29.04
C GLU A 66 -56.24 12.93 29.10
N GLY A 67 -55.80 12.44 27.93
CA GLY A 67 -54.59 11.60 27.81
C GLY A 67 -54.68 10.29 28.59
N GLN A 68 -53.58 9.88 29.24
CA GLN A 68 -53.49 8.62 30.02
C GLN A 68 -54.54 8.49 31.12
N ALA A 69 -55.07 9.60 31.65
CA ALA A 69 -56.12 9.55 32.66
C ALA A 69 -57.45 9.04 32.08
N GLN A 70 -57.72 9.26 30.79
CA GLN A 70 -58.88 8.68 30.10
C GLN A 70 -58.74 7.17 29.93
N GLU A 71 -57.56 6.68 29.56
CA GLU A 71 -57.29 5.26 29.37
C GLU A 71 -57.42 4.48 30.67
N ALA A 72 -56.76 4.95 31.75
CA ALA A 72 -56.89 4.34 33.07
C ALA A 72 -58.33 4.37 33.61
N PHE A 73 -59.11 5.39 33.22
CA PHE A 73 -60.53 5.47 33.57
C PHE A 73 -61.36 4.44 32.81
N LEU A 74 -61.13 4.27 31.51
CA LEU A 74 -61.79 3.23 30.72
C LEU A 74 -61.45 1.85 31.25
N GLU A 75 -60.18 1.55 31.47
CA GLU A 75 -59.75 0.23 31.98
C GLU A 75 -60.47 -0.13 33.29
N LYS A 76 -60.60 0.85 34.19
CA LYS A 76 -61.28 0.66 35.48
C LYS A 76 -62.80 0.55 35.36
N HIS A 77 -63.40 1.21 34.38
CA HIS A 77 -64.86 1.39 34.28
C HIS A 77 -65.52 0.77 33.04
N ILE A 78 -64.77 -0.01 32.24
CA ILE A 78 -65.25 -0.60 30.99
C ILE A 78 -66.42 -1.55 31.24
N ASP A 79 -66.40 -2.27 32.37
CA ASP A 79 -67.48 -3.16 32.78
C ASP A 79 -68.78 -2.43 33.08
N GLU A 80 -68.74 -1.15 33.46
CA GLU A 80 -69.96 -0.36 33.64
C GLU A 80 -70.39 0.34 32.35
N ILE A 81 -69.49 1.05 31.66
CA ILE A 81 -69.85 1.92 30.51
C ILE A 81 -69.82 1.21 29.15
N GLY A 82 -69.12 0.07 29.04
CA GLY A 82 -69.01 -0.73 27.82
C GLY A 82 -70.20 -1.67 27.58
N ILE A 83 -71.06 -1.89 28.58
CA ILE A 83 -72.22 -2.77 28.45
C ILE A 83 -73.34 -2.07 27.67
N ASN A 84 -73.82 -2.70 26.60
CA ASN A 84 -75.10 -2.37 25.98
C ASN A 84 -76.24 -3.05 26.76
N PRO A 85 -77.03 -2.33 27.58
CA PRO A 85 -77.98 -2.96 28.49
C PRO A 85 -79.08 -3.74 27.77
N ARG A 86 -79.40 -3.33 26.53
CA ARG A 86 -80.37 -4.03 25.68
C ARG A 86 -79.83 -5.39 25.24
N THR A 87 -78.58 -5.43 24.77
CA THR A 87 -77.92 -6.67 24.34
C THR A 87 -77.79 -7.64 25.52
N GLU A 88 -77.42 -7.16 26.70
CA GLU A 88 -77.27 -8.00 27.90
C GLU A 88 -78.62 -8.54 28.41
N THR A 89 -79.66 -7.71 28.36
CA THR A 89 -81.04 -8.14 28.65
C THR A 89 -81.49 -9.24 27.67
N LEU A 90 -81.13 -9.12 26.39
CA LEU A 90 -81.46 -10.13 25.38
C LEU A 90 -80.65 -11.41 25.56
N ARG A 91 -79.37 -11.33 25.93
CA ARG A 91 -78.53 -12.50 26.26
C ARG A 91 -79.09 -13.29 27.45
N SER A 92 -79.50 -12.61 28.51
CA SER A 92 -80.08 -13.22 29.71
C SER A 92 -81.53 -13.70 29.56
N ASN A 93 -82.28 -13.16 28.59
CA ASN A 93 -83.65 -13.54 28.29
C ASN A 93 -83.73 -14.27 26.95
N THR A 94 -83.25 -15.52 26.95
CA THR A 94 -83.03 -16.33 25.73
C THR A 94 -84.30 -16.58 24.94
N ASP A 95 -85.44 -16.78 25.60
CA ASP A 95 -86.74 -16.96 24.91
C ASP A 95 -87.16 -15.68 24.18
N MET A 96 -86.94 -14.51 24.81
CA MET A 96 -87.24 -13.21 24.19
C MET A 96 -86.29 -12.91 23.03
N ASN A 97 -85.00 -13.18 23.15
CA ASN A 97 -84.05 -13.01 22.05
C ASN A 97 -84.36 -13.99 20.90
N GLY A 98 -84.66 -15.26 21.20
CA GLY A 98 -85.07 -16.24 20.20
C GLY A 98 -86.33 -15.82 19.44
N LEU A 99 -87.34 -15.29 20.14
CA LEU A 99 -88.55 -14.76 19.52
C LEU A 99 -88.27 -13.50 18.68
N LEU A 100 -87.43 -12.57 19.14
CA LEU A 100 -87.10 -11.37 18.37
C LEU A 100 -86.26 -11.69 17.13
N ALA A 101 -85.33 -12.65 17.24
CA ALA A 101 -84.56 -13.18 16.13
C ALA A 101 -85.44 -13.89 15.10
N PHE A 102 -86.42 -14.69 15.56
CA PHE A 102 -87.41 -15.32 14.68
C PHE A 102 -88.13 -14.32 13.75
N TRP A 103 -88.38 -13.10 14.23
CA TRP A 103 -89.02 -12.02 13.47
C TRP A 103 -88.04 -11.07 12.77
N GLY A 104 -86.75 -11.41 12.72
CA GLY A 104 -85.68 -10.59 12.13
C GLY A 104 -85.50 -9.23 12.80
N GLN A 105 -85.90 -9.09 14.07
CA GLN A 105 -85.83 -7.81 14.80
C GLN A 105 -84.50 -7.63 15.52
N GLU A 106 -83.85 -8.72 15.94
CA GLU A 106 -82.57 -8.72 16.63
C GLU A 106 -81.73 -9.91 16.17
N PRO A 107 -80.39 -9.83 16.17
CA PRO A 107 -79.56 -10.99 15.95
C PRO A 107 -79.72 -11.99 17.10
N ILE A 108 -79.45 -13.26 16.81
CA ILE A 108 -79.46 -14.30 17.84
C ILE A 108 -78.17 -14.22 18.65
N LEU A 109 -78.24 -14.13 19.97
CA LEU A 109 -77.09 -13.77 20.80
C LEU A 109 -76.49 -14.95 21.58
N THR A 110 -77.24 -16.04 21.73
CA THR A 110 -76.78 -17.24 22.46
C THR A 110 -77.31 -18.53 21.82
N LYS A 111 -76.62 -19.66 22.05
CA LYS A 111 -77.10 -21.00 21.62
C LYS A 111 -78.47 -21.32 22.22
N ALA A 112 -78.70 -20.95 23.48
CA ALA A 112 -80.00 -21.14 24.14
C ALA A 112 -81.13 -20.32 23.49
N ALA A 113 -80.84 -19.11 23.00
CA ALA A 113 -81.79 -18.33 22.22
C ALA A 113 -82.06 -18.96 20.84
N TYR A 114 -81.05 -19.57 20.20
CA TYR A 114 -81.21 -20.37 18.98
C TYR A 114 -82.13 -21.56 19.20
N GLU A 115 -81.90 -22.34 20.24
CA GLU A 115 -82.81 -23.44 20.61
C GLU A 115 -84.22 -22.94 20.91
N ALA A 116 -84.36 -21.80 21.62
CA ALA A 116 -85.67 -21.21 21.90
C ALA A 116 -86.41 -20.78 20.63
N MET A 117 -85.70 -20.17 19.69
CA MET A 117 -86.21 -19.81 18.37
C MET A 117 -86.69 -21.04 17.59
N ILE A 118 -85.90 -22.11 17.54
CA ILE A 118 -86.27 -23.37 16.86
C ILE A 118 -87.47 -24.04 17.54
N ARG A 119 -87.53 -24.02 18.88
CA ARG A 119 -88.71 -24.50 19.63
C ARG A 119 -89.95 -23.70 19.25
N GLU A 120 -89.87 -22.38 19.17
CA GLU A 120 -91.01 -21.54 18.80
C GLU A 120 -91.42 -21.68 17.33
N GLN A 121 -90.45 -21.79 16.42
CA GLN A 121 -90.73 -22.14 15.02
C GLN A 121 -91.55 -23.43 14.93
N THR A 122 -91.13 -24.46 15.67
CA THR A 122 -91.81 -25.76 15.72
C THR A 122 -93.19 -25.65 16.37
N SER A 123 -93.32 -24.92 17.48
CA SER A 123 -94.57 -24.74 18.23
C SER A 123 -95.66 -24.07 17.38
N LEU A 124 -95.25 -23.11 16.56
CA LEU A 124 -96.13 -22.32 15.70
C LEU A 124 -96.39 -22.99 14.34
N GLY A 125 -95.73 -24.11 14.03
CA GLY A 125 -95.91 -24.87 12.80
C GLY A 125 -95.39 -24.15 11.55
N PHE A 126 -94.41 -23.26 11.70
CA PHE A 126 -93.78 -22.59 10.57
C PHE A 126 -92.77 -23.53 9.89
N SER A 127 -92.87 -23.69 8.58
CA SER A 127 -91.83 -24.35 7.78
C SER A 127 -90.58 -23.47 7.70
N ASP A 128 -89.41 -24.05 7.44
CA ASP A 128 -88.13 -23.31 7.32
C ASP A 128 -88.20 -22.15 6.30
N GLY A 129 -88.97 -22.31 5.23
CA GLY A 129 -89.18 -21.25 4.22
C GLY A 129 -90.11 -20.11 4.66
N SER A 130 -90.70 -20.18 5.86
CA SER A 130 -91.56 -19.13 6.42
C SER A 130 -90.82 -18.16 7.35
N ILE A 131 -89.59 -18.49 7.72
CA ILE A 131 -88.71 -17.58 8.47
C ILE A 131 -88.10 -16.60 7.47
N PRO A 132 -88.00 -15.30 7.80
CA PRO A 132 -87.33 -14.35 6.92
C PRO A 132 -85.92 -14.90 6.59
N PRO A 133 -85.52 -14.92 5.31
CA PRO A 133 -84.22 -15.45 4.92
C PRO A 133 -83.11 -14.87 5.80
N LEU A 134 -82.23 -15.73 6.30
CA LEU A 134 -81.03 -15.36 7.08
C LEU A 134 -81.33 -14.79 8.47
N SER A 135 -82.53 -15.02 9.02
CA SER A 135 -82.79 -14.78 10.45
C SER A 135 -82.10 -15.82 11.36
N MET A 136 -81.65 -16.93 10.78
CA MET A 136 -81.01 -18.03 11.49
C MET A 136 -79.62 -18.28 10.90
N PRO A 137 -78.55 -18.30 11.73
CA PRO A 137 -77.25 -18.76 11.26
C PRO A 137 -77.34 -20.24 10.84
N PRO A 138 -76.47 -20.69 9.91
CA PRO A 138 -76.41 -22.09 9.48
C PRO A 138 -76.13 -22.99 10.68
N GLU A 139 -76.86 -24.09 10.81
CA GLU A 139 -76.73 -25.01 11.96
C GLU A 139 -75.30 -25.58 12.06
N GLU A 140 -74.68 -25.88 10.92
CA GLU A 140 -73.30 -26.37 10.83
C GLU A 140 -72.22 -25.33 11.22
N SER A 141 -72.59 -24.05 11.27
CA SER A 141 -71.72 -22.91 11.60
C SER A 141 -72.08 -22.25 12.93
N LEU A 142 -72.98 -22.86 13.72
CA LEU A 142 -73.58 -22.20 14.89
C LEU A 142 -72.53 -21.80 15.94
N ASP A 143 -71.54 -22.66 16.16
CA ASP A 143 -70.47 -22.42 17.12
C ASP A 143 -69.57 -21.25 16.67
N ASN A 144 -69.17 -21.27 15.40
CA ASN A 144 -68.40 -20.19 14.77
C ASN A 144 -69.20 -18.86 14.74
N TYR A 145 -70.51 -18.91 14.55
CA TYR A 145 -71.36 -17.70 14.60
C TYR A 145 -71.25 -17.00 15.97
N PHE A 146 -71.37 -17.77 17.06
CA PHE A 146 -71.24 -17.21 18.41
C PHE A 146 -69.80 -16.84 18.77
N GLU A 147 -68.81 -17.62 18.33
CA GLU A 147 -67.39 -17.28 18.46
C GLU A 147 -67.08 -15.93 17.79
N ARG A 148 -67.60 -15.71 16.58
CA ARG A 148 -67.48 -14.43 15.89
C ARG A 148 -68.19 -13.31 16.65
N LEU A 149 -69.42 -13.51 17.12
CA LEU A 149 -70.13 -12.48 17.89
C LEU A 149 -69.33 -12.05 19.13
N GLN A 150 -68.67 -13.01 19.79
CA GLN A 150 -67.80 -12.72 20.91
C GLN A 150 -66.55 -11.95 20.46
N ALA A 151 -65.84 -12.41 19.44
CA ALA A 151 -64.67 -11.71 18.88
C ALA A 151 -64.99 -10.29 18.38
N VAL A 152 -66.18 -10.07 17.80
CA VAL A 152 -66.65 -8.74 17.37
C VAL A 152 -66.95 -7.84 18.57
N ALA A 153 -67.50 -8.40 19.65
CA ALA A 153 -67.76 -7.66 20.87
C ALA A 153 -66.46 -7.25 21.57
N ASP A 154 -65.48 -8.16 21.63
CA ASP A 154 -64.24 -7.95 22.38
C ASP A 154 -63.22 -7.12 21.59
N PHE A 155 -63.12 -7.32 20.27
CA PHE A 155 -62.03 -6.76 19.45
C PHE A 155 -62.51 -5.95 18.24
N GLY A 156 -63.81 -5.97 17.95
CA GLY A 156 -64.41 -5.26 16.83
C GLY A 156 -64.57 -6.12 15.57
N GLY A 157 -65.41 -5.63 14.64
CA GLY A 157 -65.83 -6.35 13.42
C GLY A 157 -64.72 -6.64 12.40
N SER A 158 -63.63 -5.89 12.45
CA SER A 158 -62.50 -5.94 11.52
C SER A 158 -61.22 -6.50 12.16
N SER A 159 -61.30 -7.01 13.39
CA SER A 159 -60.19 -7.62 14.12
C SER A 159 -59.73 -8.92 13.45
N ALA A 160 -58.49 -9.34 13.72
CA ALA A 160 -57.97 -10.59 13.19
C ALA A 160 -58.78 -11.79 13.70
N GLU A 161 -59.25 -11.71 14.94
CA GLU A 161 -60.07 -12.70 15.65
C GLU A 161 -61.42 -12.89 14.96
N ALA A 162 -62.14 -11.79 14.69
CA ALA A 162 -63.44 -11.86 14.04
C ALA A 162 -63.33 -12.33 12.57
N VAL A 163 -62.23 -11.98 11.89
CA VAL A 163 -61.99 -12.39 10.50
C VAL A 163 -61.48 -13.84 10.43
N TRP A 164 -60.72 -14.33 11.42
CA TRP A 164 -60.24 -15.70 11.48
C TRP A 164 -61.40 -16.71 11.51
N VAL A 165 -62.43 -16.42 12.31
CA VAL A 165 -63.64 -17.24 12.37
C VAL A 165 -64.34 -17.33 11.01
N LEU A 166 -64.37 -16.23 10.24
CA LEU A 166 -64.91 -16.23 8.88
C LEU A 166 -64.01 -16.94 7.86
N ALA A 167 -62.68 -16.91 8.06
CA ALA A 167 -61.72 -17.60 7.20
C ALA A 167 -61.80 -19.12 7.37
N LYS A 168 -62.10 -19.60 8.59
CA LYS A 168 -62.36 -21.01 8.91
C LYS A 168 -63.67 -21.53 8.32
N ASP A 169 -64.68 -20.67 8.26
CA ASP A 169 -66.06 -21.07 8.00
C ASP A 169 -66.65 -20.32 6.80
N SER A 170 -66.42 -20.89 5.62
CA SER A 170 -66.95 -20.35 4.36
C SER A 170 -68.49 -20.33 4.32
N VAL A 171 -69.16 -21.23 5.04
CA VAL A 171 -70.64 -21.30 5.10
C VAL A 171 -71.15 -20.09 5.87
N LEU A 172 -70.55 -19.79 7.02
CA LEU A 172 -70.85 -18.62 7.83
C LEU A 172 -70.57 -17.31 7.08
N LEU A 173 -69.43 -17.23 6.37
CA LEU A 173 -69.08 -16.07 5.56
C LEU A 173 -70.12 -15.81 4.46
N ASN A 174 -70.50 -16.84 3.72
CA ASN A 174 -71.51 -16.74 2.66
C ASN A 174 -72.86 -16.29 3.23
N TRP A 175 -73.23 -16.80 4.41
CA TRP A 175 -74.44 -16.40 5.11
C TRP A 175 -74.44 -14.90 5.44
N TYR A 176 -73.36 -14.39 6.02
CA TYR A 176 -73.19 -12.97 6.33
C TYR A 176 -73.17 -12.07 5.09
N GLN A 177 -72.54 -12.52 3.99
CA GLN A 177 -72.52 -11.78 2.73
C GLN A 177 -73.91 -11.69 2.09
N GLU A 178 -74.66 -12.78 2.12
CA GLU A 178 -76.03 -12.82 1.64
C GLU A 178 -76.95 -11.96 2.53
N GLU A 179 -76.74 -11.95 3.86
CA GLU A 179 -77.53 -11.17 4.81
C GLU A 179 -77.40 -9.68 4.51
N ALA A 180 -76.16 -9.21 4.40
CA ALA A 180 -75.86 -7.84 4.00
C ALA A 180 -76.45 -7.51 2.62
N ARG A 181 -76.38 -8.44 1.65
CA ARG A 181 -76.94 -8.26 0.31
C ARG A 181 -78.46 -8.08 0.34
N ILE A 182 -79.19 -8.88 1.12
CA ILE A 182 -80.65 -8.77 1.30
C ILE A 182 -81.02 -7.48 2.02
N ALA A 183 -80.23 -7.07 3.02
CA ALA A 183 -80.43 -5.84 3.79
C ALA A 183 -80.08 -4.55 3.02
N GLY A 184 -79.54 -4.65 1.79
CA GLY A 184 -79.05 -3.50 1.03
C GLY A 184 -77.79 -2.86 1.63
N GLN A 185 -77.06 -3.60 2.45
CA GLN A 185 -75.80 -3.21 3.07
C GLN A 185 -74.61 -3.69 2.21
N THR A 186 -73.42 -3.13 2.46
CA THR A 186 -72.19 -3.62 1.85
C THR A 186 -71.88 -5.02 2.41
N PRO A 187 -71.74 -6.05 1.56
CA PRO A 187 -71.36 -7.38 2.01
C PRO A 187 -70.06 -7.36 2.80
N LEU A 188 -69.97 -8.22 3.81
CA LEU A 188 -68.72 -8.43 4.53
C LEU A 188 -67.64 -8.84 3.53
N ALA A 189 -66.49 -8.16 3.61
CA ALA A 189 -65.36 -8.47 2.75
C ALA A 189 -64.95 -9.93 2.99
N THR A 190 -64.78 -10.68 1.90
CA THR A 190 -64.12 -11.98 1.97
C THR A 190 -62.75 -11.78 2.64
N PRO A 191 -62.36 -12.63 3.61
CA PRO A 191 -61.03 -12.58 4.19
C PRO A 191 -59.99 -12.48 3.07
N ARG A 192 -59.14 -11.46 3.15
CA ARG A 192 -58.18 -11.15 2.08
C ARG A 192 -57.11 -12.24 1.97
N PHE A 193 -56.82 -12.91 3.09
CA PHE A 193 -55.74 -13.87 3.24
C PHE A 193 -56.28 -15.25 3.67
N PRO A 194 -55.50 -16.34 3.53
CA PRO A 194 -55.85 -17.66 4.02
C PRO A 194 -56.04 -17.71 5.55
N GLU A 195 -56.72 -18.74 6.05
CA GLU A 195 -56.96 -18.96 7.49
C GLU A 195 -55.67 -18.83 8.33
N ARG A 196 -54.59 -19.48 7.90
CA ARG A 196 -53.29 -19.50 8.58
C ARG A 196 -52.73 -18.09 8.85
N TYR A 197 -52.99 -17.11 7.98
CA TYR A 197 -52.58 -15.73 8.21
C TYR A 197 -53.24 -15.14 9.46
N TYR A 198 -54.55 -15.33 9.59
CA TYR A 198 -55.32 -14.80 10.71
C TYR A 198 -55.06 -15.59 11.98
N GLU A 199 -54.88 -16.91 11.88
CA GLU A 199 -54.46 -17.76 13.01
C GLU A 199 -53.19 -17.21 13.68
N LEU A 200 -52.14 -16.93 12.90
CA LEU A 200 -50.88 -16.41 13.43
C LEU A 200 -51.03 -15.01 14.03
N LYS A 201 -51.88 -14.15 13.46
CA LYS A 201 -52.15 -12.81 14.01
C LYS A 201 -52.92 -12.86 15.34
N VAL A 202 -53.78 -13.87 15.52
CA VAL A 202 -54.52 -14.11 16.77
C VAL A 202 -53.61 -14.78 17.81
N LYS A 203 -52.83 -15.80 17.42
CA LYS A 203 -51.84 -16.49 18.28
C LYS A 203 -50.91 -15.48 18.95
N ASN A 204 -50.35 -14.55 18.17
CA ASN A 204 -49.34 -13.60 18.65
C ASN A 204 -49.91 -12.23 19.00
N ARG A 205 -51.19 -12.16 19.41
CA ARG A 205 -51.82 -10.87 19.68
C ARG A 205 -51.18 -10.16 20.88
N ASP A 206 -51.10 -10.82 22.03
CA ASP A 206 -50.56 -10.23 23.26
C ASP A 206 -49.09 -9.83 23.06
N GLU A 207 -48.34 -10.68 22.36
CA GLU A 207 -46.93 -10.42 21.99
C GLU A 207 -46.81 -9.22 21.03
N ARG A 208 -47.70 -9.09 20.03
CA ARG A 208 -47.73 -7.93 19.13
C ARG A 208 -48.05 -6.64 19.88
N GLU A 209 -49.10 -6.63 20.70
CA GLU A 209 -49.49 -5.46 21.50
C GLU A 209 -48.33 -5.01 22.38
N ARG A 210 -47.66 -5.95 23.07
CA ARG A 210 -46.48 -5.63 23.87
C ARG A 210 -45.33 -5.06 23.05
N TRP A 211 -45.04 -5.63 21.87
CA TRP A 211 -43.99 -5.09 21.00
C TRP A 211 -44.33 -3.69 20.47
N GLU A 212 -45.60 -3.43 20.15
CA GLU A 212 -46.09 -2.10 19.78
C GLU A 212 -45.89 -1.11 20.92
N ASP A 213 -46.20 -1.49 22.16
CA ASP A 213 -45.97 -0.63 23.33
C ASP A 213 -44.48 -0.32 23.54
N LEU A 214 -43.59 -1.29 23.40
CA LEU A 214 -42.14 -1.10 23.53
C LEU A 214 -41.53 -0.27 22.38
N SER A 215 -42.18 -0.21 21.22
CA SER A 215 -41.67 0.46 20.01
C SER A 215 -42.33 1.81 19.71
N ASN A 216 -43.46 2.11 20.36
CA ASN A 216 -44.21 3.32 20.14
C ASN A 216 -43.70 4.48 21.01
N LYS A 217 -43.10 5.50 20.37
CA LYS A 217 -42.53 6.70 21.02
C LYS A 217 -43.49 7.49 21.93
N THR A 218 -44.79 7.23 21.86
CA THR A 218 -45.80 7.91 22.67
C THR A 218 -46.15 7.17 23.96
N THR A 219 -45.70 5.93 24.14
CA THR A 219 -45.91 5.18 25.37
C THR A 219 -44.78 5.47 26.35
N ASP A 220 -45.06 5.29 27.65
CA ASP A 220 -44.03 5.41 28.70
C ASP A 220 -43.05 4.22 28.70
N GLU A 221 -43.34 3.20 27.88
CA GLU A 221 -42.57 1.96 27.77
C GLU A 221 -41.66 1.92 26.54
N PHE A 222 -41.61 3.01 25.77
CA PHE A 222 -40.75 3.11 24.60
C PHE A 222 -39.28 2.88 24.94
N ILE A 223 -38.65 1.91 24.27
CA ILE A 223 -37.21 1.66 24.34
C ILE A 223 -36.61 2.03 22.99
N GLU A 224 -35.73 3.04 22.94
CA GLU A 224 -35.12 3.49 21.67
C GLU A 224 -34.13 2.48 21.10
N ASP A 225 -33.31 1.89 21.97
CA ASP A 225 -32.31 0.88 21.63
C ASP A 225 -32.97 -0.45 21.23
N MET A 226 -32.62 -0.98 20.06
CA MET A 226 -33.27 -2.17 19.53
C MET A 226 -32.92 -3.44 20.34
N ASP A 227 -31.69 -3.54 20.82
CA ASP A 227 -31.21 -4.71 21.55
C ASP A 227 -31.84 -4.75 22.95
N GLU A 228 -31.91 -3.61 23.64
CA GLU A 228 -32.62 -3.48 24.92
C GLU A 228 -34.12 -3.77 24.76
N ARG A 229 -34.72 -3.37 23.62
CA ARG A 229 -36.12 -3.64 23.31
C ARG A 229 -36.36 -5.14 23.11
N LEU A 230 -35.53 -5.80 22.32
CA LEU A 230 -35.60 -7.25 22.09
C LEU A 230 -35.35 -8.04 23.38
N ASP A 231 -34.34 -7.67 24.18
CA ASP A 231 -34.05 -8.33 25.45
C ASP A 231 -35.23 -8.16 26.43
N THR A 232 -35.86 -6.98 26.47
CA THR A 232 -37.06 -6.77 27.28
C THR A 232 -38.23 -7.62 26.83
N PHE A 233 -38.47 -7.70 25.52
CA PHE A 233 -39.52 -8.54 24.94
C PHE A 233 -39.29 -10.03 25.24
N TYR A 234 -38.10 -10.57 24.99
CA TYR A 234 -37.80 -11.99 25.25
C TYR A 234 -37.69 -12.34 26.74
N ARG A 235 -37.45 -11.36 27.62
CA ARG A 235 -37.54 -11.60 29.08
C ARG A 235 -38.96 -11.92 29.53
N GLU A 236 -39.95 -11.32 28.86
CA GLU A 236 -41.37 -11.56 29.12
C GLU A 236 -41.89 -12.77 28.34
N PHE A 237 -41.39 -12.98 27.12
CA PHE A 237 -41.77 -14.09 26.24
C PHE A 237 -40.54 -14.89 25.75
N PRO A 238 -39.89 -15.68 26.63
CA PRO A 238 -38.62 -16.36 26.31
C PRO A 238 -38.72 -17.46 25.25
N GLU A 239 -39.94 -17.95 24.98
CA GLU A 239 -40.21 -18.96 23.95
C GLU A 239 -41.03 -18.37 22.79
N SER A 240 -41.04 -17.04 22.64
CA SER A 240 -41.79 -16.35 21.59
C SER A 240 -41.33 -16.76 20.19
N GLU A 241 -42.30 -17.04 19.33
CA GLU A 241 -42.11 -17.19 17.88
C GLU A 241 -42.64 -15.96 17.13
N TYR A 242 -42.95 -14.85 17.82
CA TYR A 242 -43.68 -13.71 17.24
C TYR A 242 -43.02 -13.15 15.98
N PHE A 243 -41.71 -12.93 15.98
CA PHE A 243 -41.01 -12.37 14.81
C PHE A 243 -41.01 -13.34 13.63
N ASP A 244 -40.84 -14.63 13.90
CA ASP A 244 -40.93 -15.68 12.89
C ASP A 244 -42.35 -15.76 12.32
N ASP A 245 -43.37 -15.77 13.18
CA ASP A 245 -44.75 -15.81 12.76
C ASP A 245 -45.17 -14.52 12.03
N ASN A 246 -44.62 -13.37 12.40
CA ASN A 246 -44.86 -12.14 11.67
C ASN A 246 -44.29 -12.24 10.25
N ARG A 247 -43.08 -12.79 10.09
CA ARG A 247 -42.49 -13.10 8.76
C ARG A 247 -43.33 -14.10 7.99
N ARG A 248 -43.85 -15.15 8.65
CA ARG A 248 -44.82 -16.07 8.02
C ARG A 248 -46.05 -15.32 7.54
N THR A 249 -46.60 -14.39 8.33
CA THR A 249 -47.77 -13.60 7.90
C THR A 249 -47.46 -12.70 6.71
N GLU A 250 -46.27 -12.10 6.64
CA GLU A 250 -45.82 -11.31 5.48
C GLU A 250 -45.75 -12.17 4.22
N ALA A 251 -45.08 -13.33 4.29
CA ALA A 251 -44.94 -14.25 3.17
C ALA A 251 -46.27 -14.90 2.74
N ILE A 252 -47.14 -15.26 3.69
CA ILE A 252 -48.52 -15.74 3.40
C ILE A 252 -49.34 -14.64 2.72
N ALA A 253 -49.21 -13.38 3.14
CA ALA A 253 -49.93 -12.27 2.52
C ALA A 253 -49.51 -12.04 1.05
N ALA A 254 -48.27 -12.41 0.71
CA ALA A 254 -47.73 -12.44 -0.64
C ALA A 254 -47.97 -13.77 -1.39
N ALA A 255 -48.72 -14.70 -0.80
CA ALA A 255 -49.07 -16.01 -1.39
C ALA A 255 -47.84 -16.89 -1.74
N TRP A 256 -46.79 -16.83 -0.92
CA TRP A 256 -45.60 -17.68 -1.07
C TRP A 256 -45.89 -19.15 -0.76
N SER A 257 -45.03 -20.05 -1.26
CA SER A 257 -45.09 -21.47 -0.92
C SER A 257 -44.65 -21.73 0.53
N ASP A 258 -45.05 -22.86 1.12
CA ASP A 258 -44.61 -23.21 2.49
C ASP A 258 -43.08 -23.31 2.62
N GLU A 259 -42.40 -23.72 1.54
CA GLU A 259 -40.93 -23.79 1.48
C GLU A 259 -40.31 -22.39 1.50
N ASP A 260 -40.81 -21.47 0.67
CA ASP A 260 -40.33 -20.08 0.62
C ASP A 260 -40.66 -19.31 1.92
N ILE A 261 -41.80 -19.62 2.55
CA ILE A 261 -42.19 -19.06 3.85
C ILE A 261 -41.14 -19.41 4.92
N GLU A 262 -40.76 -20.69 5.04
CA GLU A 262 -39.77 -21.09 6.05
C GLU A 262 -38.35 -20.60 5.70
N ALA A 263 -38.00 -20.51 4.42
CA ALA A 263 -36.76 -19.85 4.01
C ALA A 263 -36.73 -18.37 4.42
N TRP A 264 -37.85 -17.65 4.30
CA TRP A 264 -37.99 -16.25 4.76
C TRP A 264 -37.82 -16.12 6.27
N VAL A 265 -38.41 -17.06 7.02
CA VAL A 265 -38.25 -17.13 8.48
C VAL A 265 -36.79 -17.38 8.85
N GLU A 266 -36.12 -18.33 8.17
CA GLU A 266 -34.70 -18.62 8.37
C GLU A 266 -33.83 -17.37 8.15
N ARG A 267 -34.06 -16.64 7.05
CA ARG A 267 -33.41 -15.34 6.81
C ARG A 267 -33.65 -14.39 7.97
N GLY A 268 -34.90 -14.29 8.41
CA GLY A 268 -35.31 -13.44 9.53
C GLY A 268 -34.51 -13.69 10.79
N ARG A 269 -34.41 -14.96 11.21
CA ARG A 269 -33.60 -15.37 12.35
C ARG A 269 -32.13 -15.01 12.18
N LEU A 270 -31.61 -15.14 10.96
CA LEU A 270 -30.23 -14.77 10.64
C LEU A 270 -30.01 -13.25 10.72
N VAL A 271 -30.99 -12.45 10.27
CA VAL A 271 -30.98 -10.99 10.40
C VAL A 271 -31.05 -10.55 11.85
N ASP A 272 -31.88 -11.21 12.66
CA ASP A 272 -32.02 -10.91 14.10
C ASP A 272 -30.74 -11.19 14.87
N LYS A 273 -30.01 -12.24 14.49
CA LYS A 273 -28.75 -12.61 15.12
C LYS A 273 -27.57 -11.73 14.67
N GLU A 274 -27.54 -11.37 13.40
CA GLU A 274 -26.43 -10.67 12.78
C GLU A 274 -26.87 -9.24 12.40
N SER A 275 -27.10 -9.00 11.11
CA SER A 275 -27.74 -7.80 10.59
C SER A 275 -28.14 -8.05 9.14
N ALA A 276 -29.06 -7.26 8.58
CA ALA A 276 -29.51 -7.43 7.19
C ALA A 276 -28.37 -7.33 6.15
N GLY A 277 -27.27 -6.64 6.47
CA GLY A 277 -26.11 -6.50 5.60
C GLY A 277 -25.00 -7.51 5.83
N SER A 278 -25.16 -8.45 6.77
CA SER A 278 -24.08 -9.39 7.13
C SER A 278 -23.74 -10.33 5.98
N PRO A 279 -22.48 -10.80 5.87
CA PRO A 279 -22.10 -11.79 4.88
C PRO A 279 -22.94 -13.07 4.93
N LEU A 280 -23.36 -13.52 6.12
CA LEU A 280 -24.20 -14.71 6.28
C LEU A 280 -25.59 -14.50 5.67
N VAL A 281 -26.20 -13.32 5.83
CA VAL A 281 -27.50 -13.00 5.21
C VAL A 281 -27.39 -12.92 3.69
N LYS A 282 -26.25 -12.45 3.18
CA LYS A 282 -25.97 -12.42 1.74
C LYS A 282 -25.73 -13.83 1.19
N GLU A 283 -25.02 -14.69 1.93
CA GLU A 283 -24.85 -16.10 1.57
C GLU A 283 -26.20 -16.83 1.51
N TRP A 284 -27.07 -16.60 2.49
CA TRP A 284 -28.45 -17.12 2.46
C TRP A 284 -29.19 -16.74 1.18
N ALA A 285 -28.99 -15.52 0.66
CA ALA A 285 -29.64 -15.08 -0.57
C ALA A 285 -29.15 -15.85 -1.81
N PHE A 286 -27.88 -16.26 -1.84
CA PHE A 286 -27.35 -17.14 -2.89
C PHE A 286 -27.85 -18.58 -2.75
N ASP A 287 -28.01 -19.07 -1.53
CA ASP A 287 -28.50 -20.43 -1.27
C ASP A 287 -30.03 -20.55 -1.44
N ASN A 288 -30.78 -19.44 -1.33
CA ASN A 288 -32.24 -19.36 -1.46
C ASN A 288 -32.68 -18.32 -2.52
N PRO A 289 -32.26 -18.48 -3.80
CA PRO A 289 -32.44 -17.44 -4.81
C PRO A 289 -33.90 -17.16 -5.16
N ASP A 290 -34.79 -18.15 -5.01
CA ASP A 290 -36.21 -18.00 -5.31
C ASP A 290 -36.93 -17.21 -4.21
N ALA A 291 -36.73 -17.55 -2.93
CA ALA A 291 -37.26 -16.79 -1.80
C ALA A 291 -36.72 -15.34 -1.78
N TYR A 292 -35.43 -15.14 -2.10
CA TYR A 292 -34.85 -13.80 -2.22
C TYR A 292 -35.48 -12.98 -3.36
N ARG A 293 -35.72 -13.59 -4.54
CA ARG A 293 -36.39 -12.92 -5.67
C ARG A 293 -37.81 -12.52 -5.32
N LEU A 294 -38.59 -13.43 -4.70
CA LEU A 294 -39.94 -13.15 -4.23
C LEU A 294 -39.96 -11.99 -3.23
N ALA A 295 -39.00 -11.95 -2.29
CA ALA A 295 -38.87 -10.87 -1.33
C ALA A 295 -38.67 -9.49 -1.98
N LEU A 296 -37.93 -9.45 -3.11
CA LEU A 296 -37.71 -8.22 -3.88
C LEU A 296 -38.93 -7.81 -4.72
N GLU A 297 -39.60 -8.78 -5.35
CA GLU A 297 -40.82 -8.54 -6.14
C GLU A 297 -41.93 -7.93 -5.27
N GLU A 298 -42.08 -8.45 -4.05
CA GLU A 298 -43.07 -8.02 -3.06
C GLU A 298 -42.64 -6.80 -2.25
N LYS A 299 -41.43 -6.27 -2.52
CA LYS A 299 -40.84 -5.11 -1.82
C LYS A 299 -40.71 -5.31 -0.31
N LEU A 300 -40.58 -6.56 0.13
CA LEU A 300 -40.16 -6.90 1.49
C LEU A 300 -38.67 -6.58 1.68
N LEU A 301 -37.92 -6.61 0.59
CA LEU A 301 -36.53 -6.17 0.52
C LEU A 301 -36.34 -4.99 -0.43
N ASN A 302 -35.32 -4.19 -0.15
CA ASN A 302 -34.91 -3.05 -0.96
C ASN A 302 -33.46 -3.16 -1.46
N ASP A 303 -32.72 -4.20 -1.07
CA ASP A 303 -31.35 -4.46 -1.48
C ASP A 303 -31.31 -5.32 -2.75
N ARG A 304 -30.71 -4.83 -3.84
CA ARG A 304 -30.67 -5.57 -5.12
C ARG A 304 -29.31 -6.20 -5.44
N GLY A 305 -28.46 -6.37 -4.42
CA GLY A 305 -27.07 -6.78 -4.61
C GLY A 305 -26.88 -8.24 -5.03
N GLY A 306 -27.81 -9.14 -4.69
CA GLY A 306 -27.67 -10.59 -4.92
C GLY A 306 -28.30 -11.14 -6.22
N LEU A 307 -28.86 -10.31 -7.10
CA LEU A 307 -29.49 -10.79 -8.34
C LEU A 307 -28.47 -10.93 -9.49
N ALA A 308 -28.53 -12.08 -10.17
CA ALA A 308 -27.53 -12.54 -11.13
C ALA A 308 -27.52 -11.82 -12.49
N THR A 309 -28.45 -10.89 -12.78
CA THR A 309 -28.54 -10.28 -14.12
C THR A 309 -28.40 -8.76 -14.09
N ASP A 310 -27.55 -8.24 -14.98
CA ASP A 310 -27.24 -6.80 -15.11
C ASP A 310 -28.49 -5.94 -15.39
N GLU A 311 -29.53 -6.51 -16.02
CA GLU A 311 -30.79 -5.80 -16.33
C GLU A 311 -31.63 -5.49 -15.08
N GLU A 312 -31.44 -6.23 -13.98
CA GLU A 312 -32.25 -6.14 -12.75
C GLU A 312 -31.59 -5.30 -11.64
N ARG A 313 -30.26 -5.13 -11.68
CA ARG A 313 -29.42 -4.59 -10.59
C ARG A 313 -29.54 -3.08 -10.33
N GLY A 314 -29.70 -2.24 -11.35
CA GLY A 314 -29.71 -0.78 -11.15
C GLY A 314 -28.34 -0.22 -10.66
N HIS A 315 -28.34 0.66 -9.64
CA HIS A 315 -27.15 1.39 -9.14
C HIS A 315 -26.46 0.77 -7.90
N TYR A 316 -26.70 -0.52 -7.60
CA TYR A 316 -26.13 -1.17 -6.40
C TYR A 316 -24.83 -1.92 -6.72
N ASP A 317 -23.91 -1.97 -5.75
CA ASP A 317 -22.67 -2.76 -5.85
C ASP A 317 -23.00 -4.25 -5.98
N GLU A 318 -22.40 -4.92 -6.97
CA GLU A 318 -22.59 -6.34 -7.25
C GLU A 318 -22.04 -7.19 -6.11
N TRP A 319 -22.86 -8.11 -5.57
CA TRP A 319 -22.35 -9.13 -4.64
C TRP A 319 -21.65 -10.22 -5.44
N VAL A 320 -20.35 -10.37 -5.23
CA VAL A 320 -19.57 -11.46 -5.83
C VAL A 320 -19.67 -12.69 -4.93
N GLU A 321 -20.39 -13.73 -5.38
CA GLU A 321 -20.71 -14.91 -4.57
C GLU A 321 -19.47 -15.54 -3.88
N PRO A 322 -18.35 -15.84 -4.59
CA PRO A 322 -17.16 -16.36 -3.93
C PRO A 322 -16.62 -15.46 -2.80
N ALA A 323 -16.65 -14.15 -3.01
CA ALA A 323 -16.22 -13.18 -1.99
C ALA A 323 -17.17 -13.20 -0.78
N VAL A 324 -18.49 -13.25 -1.00
CA VAL A 324 -19.49 -13.30 0.08
C VAL A 324 -19.36 -14.57 0.90
N ARG A 325 -19.16 -15.73 0.25
CA ARG A 325 -18.96 -17.01 0.96
C ARG A 325 -17.70 -17.00 1.82
N LEU A 326 -16.60 -16.44 1.32
CA LEU A 326 -15.38 -16.27 2.14
C LEU A 326 -15.59 -15.29 3.30
N GLN A 327 -16.34 -14.19 3.08
CA GLN A 327 -16.70 -13.28 4.16
C GLN A 327 -17.58 -13.96 5.21
N ALA A 328 -18.52 -14.82 4.80
CA ALA A 328 -19.38 -15.60 5.68
C ALA A 328 -18.60 -16.65 6.48
N LYS A 329 -17.67 -17.37 5.83
CA LYS A 329 -16.72 -18.30 6.47
C LYS A 329 -15.93 -17.60 7.59
N ASN A 330 -15.52 -16.36 7.35
CA ASN A 330 -14.57 -15.64 8.21
C ASN A 330 -15.21 -14.64 9.18
N VAL A 331 -16.52 -14.67 9.43
CA VAL A 331 -17.20 -13.69 10.30
C VAL A 331 -16.59 -13.61 11.71
N GLU A 332 -16.33 -14.76 12.36
CA GLU A 332 -15.73 -14.78 13.71
C GLU A 332 -14.28 -14.27 13.68
N GLU A 333 -13.52 -14.68 12.67
CA GLU A 333 -12.11 -14.30 12.50
C GLU A 333 -11.97 -12.80 12.19
N ASP A 334 -12.81 -12.26 11.30
CA ASP A 334 -12.86 -10.83 10.96
C ASP A 334 -13.25 -9.98 12.16
N GLY A 335 -14.27 -10.40 12.92
CA GLY A 335 -14.68 -9.73 14.16
C GLY A 335 -13.55 -9.67 15.18
N TYR A 336 -12.82 -10.76 15.38
CA TYR A 336 -11.67 -10.79 16.28
C TYR A 336 -10.50 -9.94 15.76
N TRP A 337 -10.20 -10.01 14.47
CA TRP A 337 -9.18 -9.16 13.86
C TRP A 337 -9.51 -7.69 14.07
N ASN A 338 -10.74 -7.27 13.76
CA ASN A 338 -11.22 -5.89 13.94
C ASN A 338 -11.14 -5.43 15.41
N LEU A 339 -11.51 -6.30 16.36
CA LEU A 339 -11.37 -6.03 17.81
C LEU A 339 -9.92 -5.72 18.22
N LEU A 340 -8.94 -6.46 17.68
CA LEU A 340 -7.52 -6.20 17.95
C LEU A 340 -7.02 -4.87 17.36
N GLY A 341 -7.72 -4.31 16.36
CA GLY A 341 -7.40 -3.05 15.71
C GLY A 341 -8.21 -1.85 16.17
N ASP A 342 -9.21 -2.07 17.02
CA ASP A 342 -10.12 -1.01 17.43
C ASP A 342 -9.48 -0.14 18.52
N LYS A 343 -9.14 1.09 18.15
CA LYS A 343 -8.57 2.10 19.06
C LYS A 343 -9.53 2.49 20.19
N GLN A 344 -10.83 2.19 20.05
CA GLN A 344 -11.83 2.45 21.09
C GLN A 344 -11.83 1.38 22.19
N GLN A 345 -11.17 0.24 21.96
CA GLN A 345 -11.01 -0.88 22.90
C GLN A 345 -9.54 -0.99 23.34
N PRO A 346 -9.03 -0.05 24.17
CA PRO A 346 -7.60 0.04 24.48
C PRO A 346 -7.02 -1.20 25.17
N GLU A 347 -7.85 -2.02 25.81
CA GLU A 347 -7.47 -3.29 26.43
C GLU A 347 -7.10 -4.40 25.43
N THR A 348 -7.66 -4.36 24.21
CA THR A 348 -7.41 -5.35 23.15
C THR A 348 -6.62 -4.78 21.97
N TYR A 349 -6.50 -3.45 21.88
CA TYR A 349 -5.82 -2.77 20.79
C TYR A 349 -4.33 -3.12 20.66
N ILE A 350 -3.89 -3.45 19.44
CA ILE A 350 -2.50 -3.70 19.08
C ILE A 350 -2.14 -2.89 17.83
N ASP A 351 -1.33 -1.84 18.01
CA ASP A 351 -0.89 -0.93 16.94
C ASP A 351 0.09 -1.61 15.96
N ASP A 352 1.01 -2.42 16.50
CA ASP A 352 2.01 -3.13 15.71
C ASP A 352 1.37 -4.31 14.95
N GLU A 353 1.34 -4.23 13.62
CA GLU A 353 0.66 -5.21 12.78
C GLU A 353 1.24 -6.62 12.94
N ALA A 354 2.57 -6.75 13.07
CA ALA A 354 3.22 -8.05 13.24
C ALA A 354 2.79 -8.72 14.55
N LYS A 355 2.76 -7.95 15.64
CA LYS A 355 2.24 -8.41 16.94
C LYS A 355 0.75 -8.70 16.90
N ARG A 356 -0.04 -7.91 16.16
CA ARG A 356 -1.48 -8.12 15.97
C ARG A 356 -1.74 -9.43 15.23
N ARG A 357 -1.03 -9.70 14.12
CA ARG A 357 -1.08 -10.97 13.37
C ARG A 357 -0.65 -12.15 14.24
N ALA A 358 0.43 -12.01 15.02
CA ALA A 358 0.86 -13.07 15.94
C ALA A 358 -0.23 -13.40 16.97
N THR A 359 -0.85 -12.38 17.58
CA THR A 359 -1.96 -12.54 18.54
C THR A 359 -3.19 -13.18 17.89
N PHE A 360 -3.50 -12.81 16.64
CA PHE A 360 -4.57 -13.44 15.86
C PHE A 360 -4.34 -14.96 15.70
N PHE A 361 -3.15 -15.37 15.28
CA PHE A 361 -2.82 -16.79 15.08
C PHE A 361 -2.69 -17.60 16.37
N GLU A 362 -2.45 -16.97 17.52
CA GLU A 362 -2.57 -17.63 18.83
C GLU A 362 -4.00 -18.10 19.10
N ARG A 363 -5.01 -17.32 18.66
CA ARG A 363 -6.42 -17.65 18.80
C ARG A 363 -6.91 -18.62 17.72
N PHE A 364 -6.49 -18.39 16.47
CA PHE A 364 -6.90 -19.17 15.29
C PHE A 364 -5.69 -19.83 14.59
N PRO A 365 -5.08 -20.87 15.21
CA PRO A 365 -3.91 -21.52 14.64
C PRO A 365 -4.26 -22.23 13.33
N GLY A 366 -3.54 -21.89 12.26
CA GLY A 366 -3.76 -22.46 10.92
C GLY A 366 -4.91 -21.84 10.14
N SER A 367 -5.45 -20.70 10.60
CA SER A 367 -6.44 -19.92 9.83
C SER A 367 -5.89 -19.47 8.48
N GLU A 368 -6.77 -19.46 7.47
CA GLU A 368 -6.53 -18.92 6.12
C GLU A 368 -7.06 -17.49 5.97
N TYR A 369 -7.45 -16.81 7.07
CA TYR A 369 -8.12 -15.50 7.05
C TYR A 369 -7.48 -14.50 6.11
N PHE A 370 -6.16 -14.27 6.23
CA PHE A 370 -5.48 -13.27 5.41
C PHE A 370 -5.43 -13.67 3.93
N ASP A 371 -5.28 -14.97 3.63
CA ASP A 371 -5.35 -15.47 2.26
C ASP A 371 -6.76 -15.27 1.69
N ASP A 372 -7.79 -15.50 2.50
CA ASP A 372 -9.18 -15.28 2.11
C ASP A 372 -9.51 -13.80 1.94
N VAL A 373 -8.93 -12.89 2.74
CA VAL A 373 -9.05 -11.43 2.55
C VAL A 373 -8.49 -11.02 1.19
N GLU A 374 -7.33 -11.55 0.81
CA GLU A 374 -6.73 -11.31 -0.51
C GLU A 374 -7.61 -11.90 -1.63
N ARG A 375 -8.15 -13.11 -1.46
CA ARG A 375 -9.11 -13.69 -2.41
C ARG A 375 -10.37 -12.83 -2.55
N ILE A 376 -10.94 -12.35 -1.43
CA ILE A 376 -12.12 -11.47 -1.41
C ILE A 376 -11.84 -10.19 -2.20
N GLU A 377 -10.67 -9.58 -2.03
CA GLU A 377 -10.24 -8.41 -2.78
C GLU A 377 -10.17 -8.72 -4.28
N ALA A 378 -9.47 -9.79 -4.66
CA ALA A 378 -9.34 -10.22 -6.05
C ALA A 378 -10.70 -10.53 -6.71
N TYR A 379 -11.59 -11.23 -6.01
CA TYR A 379 -12.92 -11.57 -6.52
C TYR A 379 -13.78 -10.33 -6.80
N LYS A 380 -13.73 -9.30 -5.94
CA LYS A 380 -14.44 -8.04 -6.15
C LYS A 380 -14.00 -7.32 -7.42
N GLU A 381 -12.76 -7.55 -7.86
CA GLU A 381 -12.17 -7.01 -9.07
C GLU A 381 -12.28 -7.96 -10.28
N GLY A 382 -13.10 -9.02 -10.19
CA GLY A 382 -13.37 -9.92 -11.31
C GLY A 382 -12.29 -10.96 -11.59
N PHE A 383 -11.50 -11.34 -10.57
CA PHE A 383 -10.52 -12.42 -10.69
C PHE A 383 -11.21 -13.79 -10.64
N THR A 384 -10.67 -14.74 -11.39
CA THR A 384 -11.07 -16.15 -11.34
C THR A 384 -10.49 -16.83 -10.10
N ASP A 385 -11.00 -18.00 -9.70
CA ASP A 385 -10.50 -18.75 -8.53
C ASP A 385 -8.98 -18.95 -8.57
N LYS A 386 -8.44 -19.33 -9.74
CA LYS A 386 -7.00 -19.54 -9.91
C LYS A 386 -6.20 -18.25 -9.73
N GLU A 387 -6.72 -17.13 -10.24
CA GLU A 387 -6.07 -15.82 -10.11
C GLU A 387 -6.17 -15.30 -8.67
N ALA A 388 -7.31 -15.51 -7.99
CA ALA A 388 -7.51 -15.17 -6.58
C ALA A 388 -6.57 -15.98 -5.66
N ASP A 389 -6.33 -17.26 -5.95
CA ASP A 389 -5.35 -18.07 -5.22
C ASP A 389 -3.90 -17.58 -5.42
N LEU A 390 -3.54 -17.16 -6.64
CA LEU A 390 -2.25 -16.52 -6.89
C LEU A 390 -2.14 -15.18 -6.17
N TRP A 391 -3.22 -14.40 -6.14
CA TRP A 391 -3.26 -13.14 -5.39
C TRP A 391 -3.07 -13.36 -3.88
N ALA A 392 -3.70 -14.39 -3.32
CA ALA A 392 -3.45 -14.82 -1.94
C ALA A 392 -2.01 -15.30 -1.72
N GLU A 393 -1.41 -16.01 -2.68
CA GLU A 393 0.02 -16.38 -2.61
C GLU A 393 0.92 -15.15 -2.53
N ARG A 394 0.62 -14.10 -3.31
CA ARG A 394 1.28 -12.80 -3.18
C ARG A 394 1.09 -12.20 -1.79
N GLY A 395 -0.13 -12.20 -1.25
CA GLY A 395 -0.40 -11.74 0.11
C GLY A 395 0.44 -12.47 1.18
N ARG A 396 0.62 -13.78 1.05
CA ARG A 396 1.53 -14.56 1.91
C ARG A 396 2.98 -14.10 1.78
N LEU A 397 3.45 -13.87 0.56
CA LEU A 397 4.79 -13.31 0.32
C LEU A 397 4.93 -11.95 1.02
N LEU A 398 3.95 -11.05 0.86
CA LEU A 398 3.92 -9.72 1.51
C LEU A 398 3.83 -9.78 3.04
N GLY A 399 3.36 -10.89 3.61
CA GLY A 399 3.46 -11.14 5.04
C GLY A 399 4.91 -11.31 5.54
N THR A 400 5.86 -11.57 4.64
CA THR A 400 7.28 -11.82 4.95
C THR A 400 8.24 -10.78 4.39
N VAL A 401 7.82 -10.00 3.39
CA VAL A 401 8.62 -8.94 2.76
C VAL A 401 7.79 -7.68 2.56
N GLU A 402 8.44 -6.52 2.45
CA GLU A 402 7.73 -5.27 2.18
C GLU A 402 7.03 -5.29 0.80
N PRO A 403 5.85 -4.65 0.64
CA PRO A 403 5.14 -4.59 -0.65
C PRO A 403 5.95 -4.06 -1.85
N LEU A 404 6.95 -3.22 -1.59
CA LEU A 404 7.82 -2.63 -2.61
C LEU A 404 9.21 -3.28 -2.68
N SER A 405 9.41 -4.39 -1.96
CA SER A 405 10.63 -5.19 -2.00
C SER A 405 10.90 -5.76 -3.40
N ALA A 406 12.14 -6.17 -3.64
CA ALA A 406 12.52 -6.73 -4.94
C ALA A 406 11.83 -8.08 -5.18
N GLU A 407 11.64 -8.87 -4.13
CA GLU A 407 10.98 -10.18 -4.13
C GLU A 407 9.52 -10.06 -4.54
N ALA A 408 8.78 -9.12 -3.94
CA ALA A 408 7.39 -8.86 -4.29
C ALA A 408 7.25 -8.43 -5.76
N LYS A 409 8.17 -7.59 -6.25
CA LYS A 409 8.20 -7.13 -7.65
C LYS A 409 8.56 -8.25 -8.62
N VAL A 410 9.56 -9.06 -8.29
CA VAL A 410 9.96 -10.22 -9.12
C VAL A 410 8.83 -11.24 -9.20
N TRP A 411 8.13 -11.51 -8.08
CA TRP A 411 6.96 -12.41 -8.10
C TRP A 411 5.88 -11.91 -9.06
N LEU A 412 5.60 -10.60 -9.09
CA LEU A 412 4.66 -9.99 -10.04
C LEU A 412 5.13 -10.14 -11.49
N LEU A 413 6.42 -9.92 -11.76
CA LEU A 413 7.02 -10.11 -13.09
C LEU A 413 6.96 -11.58 -13.55
N ASP A 414 7.08 -12.54 -12.62
CA ASP A 414 6.93 -13.97 -12.89
C ASP A 414 5.45 -14.37 -13.13
N HIS A 415 4.50 -13.51 -12.75
CA HIS A 415 3.04 -13.69 -12.93
C HIS A 415 2.43 -12.55 -13.76
N GLN A 416 3.04 -12.25 -14.91
CA GLN A 416 2.70 -11.06 -15.72
C GLN A 416 1.20 -10.92 -16.04
N GLU A 417 0.50 -12.01 -16.38
CA GLU A 417 -0.94 -11.96 -16.67
C GLU A 417 -1.77 -11.47 -15.47
N LEU A 418 -1.43 -11.93 -14.26
CA LEU A 418 -2.05 -11.49 -13.02
C LEU A 418 -1.68 -10.04 -12.71
N PHE A 419 -0.42 -9.67 -12.96
CA PHE A 419 0.07 -8.32 -12.72
C PHE A 419 -0.64 -7.30 -13.60
N ASP A 420 -0.74 -7.55 -14.91
CA ASP A 420 -1.47 -6.70 -15.87
C ASP A 420 -2.93 -6.53 -15.45
N LYS A 421 -3.60 -7.63 -15.06
CA LYS A 421 -4.98 -7.59 -14.60
C LYS A 421 -5.16 -6.77 -13.31
N ALA A 422 -4.25 -6.90 -12.35
CA ALA A 422 -4.27 -6.12 -11.11
C ALA A 422 -4.05 -4.62 -11.34
N ILE A 423 -3.27 -4.25 -12.37
CA ILE A 423 -3.12 -2.85 -12.81
C ILE A 423 -4.42 -2.35 -13.45
N ASP A 424 -5.00 -3.13 -14.36
CA ASP A 424 -6.26 -2.77 -15.04
C ASP A 424 -7.42 -2.62 -14.05
N ALA A 425 -7.44 -3.43 -12.99
CA ALA A 425 -8.38 -3.32 -11.87
C ALA A 425 -8.08 -2.15 -10.91
N GLY A 426 -6.94 -1.46 -11.05
CA GLY A 426 -6.52 -0.39 -10.15
C GLY A 426 -6.06 -0.85 -8.77
N MET A 427 -5.86 -2.16 -8.57
CA MET A 427 -5.31 -2.74 -7.34
C MET A 427 -3.82 -2.43 -7.17
N LEU A 428 -3.10 -2.25 -8.28
CA LEU A 428 -1.68 -1.89 -8.31
C LEU A 428 -1.43 -0.65 -9.13
N GLN A 429 -0.40 0.10 -8.74
CA GLN A 429 0.20 1.16 -9.54
C GLN A 429 1.57 0.68 -10.00
N VAL A 430 1.86 0.82 -11.30
CA VAL A 430 3.19 0.50 -11.85
C VAL A 430 4.11 1.71 -11.68
N PRO A 431 5.21 1.59 -10.94
CA PRO A 431 6.30 2.54 -11.02
C PRO A 431 6.99 2.43 -12.39
N ASP A 432 7.25 3.56 -13.06
CA ASP A 432 7.85 3.63 -14.40
C ASP A 432 9.30 3.08 -14.50
N ASP A 433 9.88 2.57 -13.41
CA ASP A 433 11.33 2.36 -13.28
C ASP A 433 11.75 0.91 -12.94
N TRP A 434 10.87 -0.07 -13.09
CA TRP A 434 11.22 -1.47 -12.80
C TRP A 434 12.28 -1.98 -13.78
N ASN A 435 13.48 -2.23 -13.26
CA ASN A 435 14.54 -2.91 -13.97
C ASN A 435 14.58 -4.37 -13.53
N GLU A 436 13.94 -5.25 -14.30
CA GLU A 436 13.79 -6.67 -13.97
C GLU A 436 15.14 -7.35 -13.65
N PRO A 437 16.21 -7.26 -14.47
CA PRO A 437 17.50 -7.85 -14.14
C PRO A 437 18.05 -7.40 -12.77
N ALA A 438 17.98 -6.10 -12.48
CA ALA A 438 18.42 -5.55 -11.19
C ALA A 438 17.55 -6.05 -10.02
N LEU A 439 16.24 -6.15 -10.21
CA LEU A 439 15.30 -6.66 -9.20
C LEU A 439 15.56 -8.13 -8.89
N ARG A 440 15.81 -8.96 -9.91
CA ARG A 440 16.16 -10.38 -9.72
C ARG A 440 17.45 -10.54 -8.92
N ILE A 441 18.44 -9.69 -9.16
CA ILE A 441 19.69 -9.67 -8.36
C ILE A 441 19.42 -9.26 -6.90
N LEU A 442 18.62 -8.22 -6.69
CA LEU A 442 18.23 -7.76 -5.35
C LEU A 442 17.51 -8.86 -4.57
N ALA A 443 16.53 -9.52 -5.18
CA ALA A 443 15.77 -10.61 -4.58
C ALA A 443 16.66 -11.82 -4.25
N LYS A 444 17.57 -12.20 -5.16
CA LYS A 444 18.52 -13.32 -4.95
C LYS A 444 19.43 -13.11 -3.75
N TRP A 445 19.84 -11.86 -3.49
CA TRP A 445 20.88 -11.51 -2.51
C TRP A 445 20.40 -10.63 -1.36
N ARG A 446 19.11 -10.67 -1.02
CA ARG A 446 18.51 -9.81 0.01
C ARG A 446 19.28 -9.80 1.33
N ALA A 447 19.54 -10.99 1.89
CA ALA A 447 20.28 -11.13 3.13
C ALA A 447 21.68 -10.51 3.06
N GLN A 448 22.39 -10.71 1.94
CA GLN A 448 23.73 -10.15 1.74
C GLN A 448 23.71 -8.63 1.59
N TYR A 449 22.64 -8.07 1.00
CA TYR A 449 22.44 -6.61 0.99
C TYR A 449 22.17 -6.07 2.39
N ASP A 450 21.31 -6.72 3.18
CA ASP A 450 21.05 -6.29 4.56
C ASP A 450 22.31 -6.36 5.42
N GLU A 451 23.11 -7.43 5.28
CA GLU A 451 24.44 -7.55 5.92
C GLU A 451 25.39 -6.42 5.48
N TYR A 452 25.48 -6.14 4.17
CA TYR A 452 26.35 -5.11 3.62
C TYR A 452 25.93 -3.68 4.03
N ASP A 453 24.63 -3.40 3.98
CA ASP A 453 24.08 -2.08 4.29
C ASP A 453 24.15 -1.76 5.79
N ALA A 454 24.16 -2.79 6.65
CA ALA A 454 24.42 -2.65 8.08
C ALA A 454 25.88 -2.28 8.41
N LEU A 455 26.83 -2.45 7.48
CA LEU A 455 28.22 -2.05 7.67
C LEU A 455 28.40 -0.54 7.53
N PRO A 456 29.34 0.08 8.30
CA PRO A 456 29.68 1.49 8.15
C PRO A 456 30.04 1.85 6.71
N ALA A 457 29.57 3.00 6.25
CA ALA A 457 29.89 3.52 4.92
C ALA A 457 31.30 4.13 4.83
N GLU A 458 31.88 4.52 5.97
CA GLU A 458 33.25 5.04 6.08
C GLU A 458 34.21 3.92 6.48
N GLY A 459 35.44 3.96 5.95
CA GLY A 459 36.48 2.95 6.19
C GLY A 459 36.39 1.74 5.23
N THR A 460 37.10 0.66 5.57
CA THR A 460 37.29 -0.53 4.70
C THR A 460 36.24 -1.62 4.88
N ALA A 461 35.38 -1.55 5.90
CA ALA A 461 34.50 -2.66 6.29
C ALA A 461 33.65 -3.23 5.14
N ARG A 462 33.15 -2.36 4.25
CA ARG A 462 32.39 -2.76 3.06
C ARG A 462 33.27 -3.40 1.99
N ASP A 463 34.48 -2.91 1.81
CA ASP A 463 35.46 -3.46 0.87
C ASP A 463 35.97 -4.83 1.36
N ASP A 464 36.29 -4.96 2.65
CA ASP A 464 36.71 -6.21 3.30
C ASP A 464 35.59 -7.27 3.20
N TYR A 465 34.34 -6.85 3.41
CA TYR A 465 33.17 -7.69 3.20
C TYR A 465 33.07 -8.16 1.75
N LEU A 466 33.18 -7.27 0.76
CA LEU A 466 33.12 -7.64 -0.65
C LEU A 466 34.32 -8.49 -1.09
N ALA A 467 35.51 -8.28 -0.50
CA ALA A 467 36.69 -9.09 -0.72
C ALA A 467 36.53 -10.52 -0.18
N GLY A 468 35.65 -10.70 0.82
CA GLY A 468 35.44 -11.99 1.48
C GLY A 468 36.56 -12.32 2.46
N GLU A 469 37.16 -11.30 3.09
CA GLU A 469 38.25 -11.48 4.03
C GLU A 469 37.84 -12.45 5.16
N GLY A 470 38.69 -13.45 5.44
CA GLY A 470 38.42 -14.49 6.43
C GLY A 470 37.48 -15.62 5.99
N LEU A 471 36.86 -15.54 4.81
CA LEU A 471 36.02 -16.63 4.26
C LEU A 471 36.87 -17.62 3.45
N THR A 472 36.42 -18.89 3.40
CA THR A 472 37.06 -19.94 2.58
C THR A 472 36.00 -20.83 1.93
N GLY A 473 36.38 -21.58 0.88
CA GLY A 473 35.48 -22.54 0.22
C GLY A 473 34.21 -21.91 -0.35
N ASP A 474 33.07 -22.56 -0.14
CA ASP A 474 31.77 -22.17 -0.71
C ASP A 474 31.31 -20.77 -0.25
N GLU A 475 31.68 -20.35 0.96
CA GLU A 475 31.33 -19.03 1.49
C GLU A 475 32.05 -17.91 0.74
N LEU A 476 33.34 -18.11 0.44
CA LEU A 476 34.11 -17.17 -0.38
C LEU A 476 33.57 -17.12 -1.80
N THR A 477 33.27 -18.27 -2.41
CA THR A 477 32.64 -18.32 -3.75
C THR A 477 31.31 -17.56 -3.75
N ARG A 478 30.44 -17.81 -2.77
CA ARG A 478 29.16 -17.11 -2.63
C ARG A 478 29.34 -15.59 -2.46
N ARG A 479 30.38 -15.15 -1.74
CA ARG A 479 30.69 -13.72 -1.57
C ARG A 479 31.20 -13.07 -2.86
N VAL A 480 32.05 -13.76 -3.61
CA VAL A 480 32.52 -13.31 -4.94
C VAL A 480 31.34 -13.21 -5.91
N ASP A 481 30.43 -14.19 -5.92
CA ASP A 481 29.23 -14.15 -6.77
C ASP A 481 28.32 -13.00 -6.40
N TYR A 482 28.11 -12.74 -5.10
CA TYR A 482 27.37 -11.58 -4.62
C TYR A 482 28.01 -10.26 -5.10
N ARG A 483 29.33 -10.11 -4.94
CA ARG A 483 30.06 -8.91 -5.39
C ARG A 483 29.88 -8.68 -6.89
N LYS A 484 30.04 -9.73 -7.71
CA LYS A 484 29.85 -9.65 -9.17
C LYS A 484 28.42 -9.31 -9.54
N ASP A 485 27.42 -9.95 -8.93
CA ASP A 485 26.01 -9.63 -9.16
C ASP A 485 25.68 -8.19 -8.72
N ARG A 486 26.29 -7.68 -7.65
CA ARG A 486 26.16 -6.28 -7.26
C ARG A 486 26.67 -5.34 -8.35
N ARG A 487 27.78 -5.67 -9.04
CA ARG A 487 28.26 -4.92 -10.23
C ARG A 487 27.32 -5.03 -11.42
N ARG A 488 26.75 -6.22 -11.68
CA ARG A 488 25.70 -6.39 -12.71
C ARG A 488 24.50 -5.48 -12.44
N ARG A 489 24.03 -5.46 -11.19
CA ARG A 489 22.93 -4.57 -10.75
C ARG A 489 23.29 -3.11 -10.97
N GLU A 490 24.49 -2.68 -10.58
CA GLU A 490 24.98 -1.32 -10.82
C GLU A 490 24.92 -0.97 -12.32
N ALA A 491 25.40 -1.87 -13.19
CA ALA A 491 25.32 -1.68 -14.64
C ALA A 491 23.86 -1.57 -15.13
N HIS A 492 22.98 -2.50 -14.77
CA HIS A 492 21.58 -2.47 -15.19
C HIS A 492 20.85 -1.19 -14.72
N MET A 493 21.14 -0.72 -13.50
CA MET A 493 20.54 0.49 -12.95
C MET A 493 21.15 1.78 -13.51
N MET A 494 22.31 1.69 -14.17
CA MET A 494 23.01 2.85 -14.69
C MET A 494 22.26 3.46 -15.87
N LYS A 495 21.97 4.76 -15.75
CA LYS A 495 21.29 5.56 -16.77
C LYS A 495 22.00 6.89 -16.94
N ASN A 496 22.17 7.32 -18.18
CA ASN A 496 22.66 8.67 -18.46
C ASN A 496 21.63 9.69 -17.94
N SER A 497 22.04 10.58 -17.06
CA SER A 497 21.14 11.56 -16.44
C SER A 497 20.57 12.60 -17.43
N ALA A 498 21.22 12.82 -18.56
CA ALA A 498 20.81 13.79 -19.59
C ALA A 498 19.93 13.16 -20.70
N THR A 499 20.24 11.92 -21.12
CA THR A 499 19.54 11.26 -22.24
C THR A 499 18.56 10.18 -21.80
N GLY A 500 18.67 9.67 -20.57
CA GLY A 500 17.90 8.53 -20.08
C GLY A 500 18.36 7.17 -20.64
N ALA A 501 19.42 7.14 -21.47
CA ALA A 501 19.94 5.91 -22.03
C ALA A 501 20.44 4.97 -20.93
N THR A 502 20.01 3.71 -20.98
CA THR A 502 20.45 2.64 -20.06
C THR A 502 21.77 2.03 -20.52
N PHE A 503 22.53 1.46 -19.59
CA PHE A 503 23.71 0.67 -19.93
C PHE A 503 23.37 -0.51 -20.85
N PRO A 504 24.11 -0.76 -21.94
CA PRO A 504 23.79 -1.86 -22.85
C PRO A 504 23.93 -3.22 -22.20
N GLU A 505 22.90 -4.06 -22.31
CA GLU A 505 22.86 -5.41 -21.73
C GLU A 505 24.07 -6.28 -22.17
N SER A 506 24.49 -6.15 -23.43
CA SER A 506 25.63 -6.90 -23.98
C SER A 506 26.99 -6.49 -23.39
N GLN A 507 27.04 -5.40 -22.61
CA GLN A 507 28.25 -4.87 -21.99
C GLN A 507 28.28 -5.07 -20.47
N VAL A 508 27.24 -5.65 -19.87
CA VAL A 508 27.14 -5.84 -18.41
C VAL A 508 28.28 -6.72 -17.87
N GLU A 509 28.63 -7.81 -18.55
CA GLU A 509 29.75 -8.65 -18.10
C GLU A 509 31.11 -7.94 -18.24
N ASN A 510 31.29 -7.09 -19.26
CA ASN A 510 32.48 -6.24 -19.38
C ASN A 510 32.56 -5.23 -18.23
N PHE A 511 31.42 -4.71 -17.77
CA PHE A 511 31.35 -3.86 -16.58
C PHE A 511 31.79 -4.60 -15.31
N VAL A 512 31.31 -5.83 -15.13
CA VAL A 512 31.73 -6.70 -14.03
C VAL A 512 33.24 -6.95 -14.10
N GLU A 513 33.74 -7.41 -15.26
CA GLU A 513 35.16 -7.70 -15.45
C GLU A 513 36.03 -6.47 -15.18
N TYR A 514 35.68 -5.31 -15.74
CA TYR A 514 36.35 -4.04 -15.51
C TYR A 514 36.49 -3.71 -14.01
N HIS A 515 35.42 -3.88 -13.23
CA HIS A 515 35.43 -3.60 -11.80
C HIS A 515 36.08 -4.70 -10.95
N GLU A 516 36.31 -5.88 -11.50
CA GLU A 516 37.07 -6.97 -10.87
C GLU A 516 38.57 -6.88 -11.20
N ILE A 517 38.97 -6.05 -12.16
CA ILE A 517 40.38 -5.73 -12.43
C ILE A 517 40.92 -4.84 -11.31
N GLU A 518 42.11 -5.17 -10.82
CA GLU A 518 42.85 -4.39 -9.83
C GLU A 518 43.02 -2.93 -10.29
N VAL A 519 42.60 -1.97 -9.45
CA VAL A 519 42.66 -0.54 -9.74
C VAL A 519 44.11 -0.04 -9.87
N LYS A 520 45.06 -0.72 -9.23
CA LYS A 520 46.48 -0.34 -9.31
C LYS A 520 47.03 -0.59 -10.71
N GLY A 521 47.80 0.39 -11.21
CA GLY A 521 48.40 0.32 -12.53
C GLY A 521 47.55 1.00 -13.61
N MET A 522 47.60 0.48 -14.84
CA MET A 522 46.83 0.96 -15.99
C MET A 522 46.00 -0.15 -16.65
N ARG A 523 45.65 -1.19 -15.87
CA ARG A 523 44.95 -2.38 -16.36
C ARG A 523 43.52 -2.09 -16.76
N GLN A 524 42.82 -1.28 -15.96
CA GLN A 524 41.46 -0.84 -16.25
C GLN A 524 41.42 0.02 -17.51
N GLU A 525 42.36 0.96 -17.66
CA GLU A 525 42.51 1.78 -18.86
C GLU A 525 42.82 0.92 -20.09
N ARG A 526 43.69 -0.09 -19.96
CA ARG A 526 43.97 -1.02 -21.07
C ARG A 526 42.74 -1.84 -21.43
N PHE A 527 41.98 -2.30 -20.44
CA PHE A 527 40.72 -3.01 -20.69
C PHE A 527 39.72 -2.15 -21.48
N LEU A 528 39.63 -0.85 -21.20
CA LEU A 528 38.81 0.09 -21.97
C LEU A 528 39.29 0.23 -23.42
N VAL A 529 40.61 0.33 -23.63
CA VAL A 529 41.21 0.39 -24.98
C VAL A 529 40.94 -0.89 -25.78
N ASP A 530 41.07 -2.05 -25.13
CA ASP A 530 40.86 -3.37 -25.75
C ASP A 530 39.37 -3.69 -25.99
N ASN A 531 38.45 -3.01 -25.29
CA ASN A 531 37.01 -3.17 -25.39
C ASN A 531 36.31 -1.85 -25.80
N PRO A 532 36.50 -1.37 -27.04
CA PRO A 532 36.03 -0.03 -27.45
C PRO A 532 34.51 0.16 -27.35
N ALA A 533 33.72 -0.89 -27.56
CA ALA A 533 32.26 -0.83 -27.41
C ALA A 533 31.84 -0.65 -25.93
N PHE A 534 32.56 -1.29 -25.00
CA PHE A 534 32.35 -1.12 -23.56
C PHE A 534 32.78 0.29 -23.12
N ALA A 535 33.96 0.74 -23.57
CA ALA A 535 34.44 2.08 -23.26
C ALA A 535 33.48 3.17 -23.74
N GLN A 536 32.96 3.02 -24.97
CA GLN A 536 31.93 3.92 -25.49
C GLN A 536 30.67 3.91 -24.61
N ALA A 537 30.20 2.74 -24.17
CA ALA A 537 29.06 2.66 -23.25
C ALA A 537 29.34 3.33 -21.89
N MET A 538 30.54 3.17 -21.32
CA MET A 538 30.96 3.85 -20.09
C MET A 538 31.02 5.37 -20.26
N HIS A 539 31.47 5.86 -21.42
CA HIS A 539 31.46 7.29 -21.72
C HIS A 539 30.05 7.83 -21.90
N GLU A 540 29.26 7.19 -22.76
CA GLU A 540 27.92 7.64 -23.10
C GLU A 540 26.95 7.53 -21.93
N VAL A 541 27.10 6.55 -21.02
CA VAL A 541 26.16 6.33 -19.92
C VAL A 541 26.69 6.87 -18.59
N ASN A 542 27.95 6.57 -18.24
CA ASN A 542 28.56 6.97 -16.95
C ASN A 542 29.33 8.30 -17.03
N GLY A 543 29.53 8.87 -18.23
CA GLY A 543 30.30 10.10 -18.41
C GLY A 543 31.81 9.92 -18.19
N MET A 544 32.32 8.69 -18.24
CA MET A 544 33.74 8.40 -18.07
C MET A 544 34.55 8.91 -19.27
N ASP A 545 35.68 9.58 -19.01
CA ASP A 545 36.58 9.99 -20.09
C ASP A 545 37.38 8.79 -20.61
N ILE A 546 37.37 8.58 -21.93
CA ILE A 546 38.04 7.43 -22.54
C ILE A 546 39.43 7.88 -22.95
N ARG A 547 40.44 7.33 -22.26
CA ARG A 547 41.83 7.49 -22.69
C ARG A 547 42.05 6.82 -24.03
N THR A 548 42.83 7.47 -24.90
CA THR A 548 43.21 6.87 -26.17
C THR A 548 44.32 5.83 -25.98
N ALA A 549 44.50 4.95 -26.96
CA ALA A 549 45.50 3.88 -26.87
C ALA A 549 46.94 4.41 -26.68
N ASP A 550 47.23 5.62 -27.14
CA ASP A 550 48.50 6.32 -26.96
C ASP A 550 48.68 6.97 -25.57
N GLU A 551 47.63 7.00 -24.75
CA GLU A 551 47.64 7.49 -23.36
C GLU A 551 47.69 6.34 -22.34
N VAL A 552 47.73 5.08 -22.80
CA VAL A 552 47.83 3.89 -21.95
C VAL A 552 49.19 3.22 -22.15
N PRO A 553 50.03 3.14 -21.10
CA PRO A 553 51.32 2.46 -21.18
C PRO A 553 51.21 0.99 -21.61
N ALA A 554 52.31 0.47 -22.18
CA ALA A 554 52.41 -0.94 -22.55
C ALA A 554 52.22 -1.89 -21.35
N VAL A 555 51.84 -3.15 -21.60
CA VAL A 555 51.53 -4.16 -20.57
C VAL A 555 52.66 -4.38 -19.57
N GLN A 556 53.91 -4.21 -20.03
CA GLN A 556 55.11 -4.27 -19.21
C GLN A 556 55.10 -3.29 -18.03
N PHE A 557 54.37 -2.17 -18.14
CA PHE A 557 54.18 -1.25 -17.02
C PHE A 557 53.51 -1.91 -15.81
N ASP A 558 52.55 -2.80 -16.07
CA ASP A 558 51.82 -3.54 -15.05
C ASP A 558 52.52 -4.86 -14.70
N ASP A 559 53.14 -5.54 -15.68
CA ASP A 559 53.90 -6.77 -15.42
C ASP A 559 55.07 -6.52 -14.45
N ILE A 560 55.78 -5.40 -14.61
CA ILE A 560 56.84 -4.98 -13.68
C ILE A 560 56.27 -4.70 -12.30
N TYR A 561 55.08 -4.10 -12.22
CA TYR A 561 54.42 -3.88 -10.94
C TYR A 561 54.07 -5.21 -10.26
N ASP A 562 53.59 -6.22 -11.00
CA ASP A 562 53.29 -7.53 -10.43
C ASP A 562 54.53 -8.29 -9.96
N GLU A 563 55.64 -8.19 -10.70
CA GLU A 563 56.93 -8.79 -10.32
C GLU A 563 57.46 -8.21 -9.00
N PHE A 564 57.29 -6.90 -8.80
CA PHE A 564 57.79 -6.16 -7.62
C PHE A 564 56.65 -5.59 -6.76
N ARG A 565 55.53 -6.31 -6.66
CA ARG A 565 54.29 -5.80 -6.05
C ARG A 565 54.51 -5.30 -4.62
N ASP A 566 55.11 -6.13 -3.78
CA ASP A 566 55.34 -5.81 -2.36
C ASP A 566 56.21 -4.55 -2.20
N ASP A 567 57.24 -4.39 -3.06
CA ASP A 567 58.12 -3.22 -3.01
C ASP A 567 57.40 -1.95 -3.50
N PHE A 568 56.61 -2.02 -4.57
CA PHE A 568 55.80 -0.88 -5.03
C PHE A 568 54.70 -0.51 -4.02
N ASP A 569 54.07 -1.50 -3.39
CA ASP A 569 53.07 -1.29 -2.34
C ASP A 569 53.67 -0.64 -1.12
N LYS A 570 54.87 -1.08 -0.73
CA LYS A 570 55.62 -0.42 0.32
C LYS A 570 55.97 1.03 -0.05
N VAL A 571 56.50 1.29 -1.24
CA VAL A 571 56.86 2.65 -1.68
C VAL A 571 55.64 3.57 -1.76
N SER A 572 54.52 3.08 -2.29
CA SER A 572 53.27 3.85 -2.39
C SER A 572 52.57 4.03 -1.04
N GLY A 573 52.80 3.11 -0.10
CA GLY A 573 52.34 3.20 1.28
C GLY A 573 53.13 4.19 2.15
N LEU A 574 54.39 4.49 1.83
CA LEU A 574 55.19 5.45 2.61
C LEU A 574 54.50 6.83 2.82
N PRO A 575 53.86 7.46 1.82
CA PRO A 575 53.12 8.71 2.03
C PRO A 575 51.68 8.54 2.52
N ASP A 576 51.13 7.33 2.59
CA ASP A 576 49.72 7.08 2.89
C ASP A 576 49.51 6.83 4.38
N SER A 577 48.78 7.73 5.07
CA SER A 577 48.55 7.67 6.52
C SER A 577 47.79 6.43 7.00
N GLU A 578 47.12 5.72 6.10
CA GLU A 578 46.40 4.48 6.42
C GLU A 578 47.27 3.22 6.21
N SER A 579 48.41 3.35 5.54
CA SER A 579 49.34 2.24 5.30
C SER A 579 50.15 1.88 6.54
N GLU A 580 50.44 0.59 6.72
CA GLU A 580 51.40 0.12 7.72
C GLU A 580 52.84 0.61 7.46
N HIS A 581 53.12 1.09 6.25
CA HIS A 581 54.41 1.63 5.84
C HIS A 581 54.51 3.15 5.97
N TYR A 582 53.47 3.82 6.48
CA TYR A 582 53.43 5.28 6.56
C TYR A 582 54.64 5.89 7.29
N ILE A 583 55.23 6.91 6.67
CA ILE A 583 56.25 7.77 7.26
C ILE A 583 55.78 9.22 7.12
N GLU A 584 55.46 9.85 8.26
CA GLU A 584 54.97 11.23 8.33
C GLU A 584 56.03 12.23 7.84
N ASP A 585 57.29 12.03 8.23
CA ASP A 585 58.40 12.89 7.86
C ASP A 585 58.83 12.66 6.41
N THR A 586 58.96 13.75 5.65
CA THR A 586 59.25 13.67 4.21
C THR A 586 60.70 13.27 3.93
N ASP A 587 61.66 13.70 4.76
CA ASP A 587 63.07 13.36 4.58
C ASP A 587 63.33 11.89 4.96
N GLU A 588 62.69 11.39 6.03
CA GLU A 588 62.74 9.98 6.40
C GLU A 588 62.07 9.09 5.34
N ARG A 589 60.97 9.55 4.74
CA ARG A 589 60.31 8.86 3.62
C ARG A 589 61.21 8.78 2.39
N ASP A 590 61.86 9.88 2.04
CA ASP A 590 62.79 9.93 0.91
C ASP A 590 63.97 8.99 1.17
N ALA A 591 64.54 8.99 2.38
CA ALA A 591 65.59 8.06 2.77
C ALA A 591 65.14 6.59 2.74
N ALA A 592 63.92 6.28 3.18
CA ALA A 592 63.37 4.92 3.13
C ALA A 592 63.17 4.42 1.69
N ARG A 593 62.68 5.31 0.81
CA ARG A 593 62.54 5.02 -0.62
C ARG A 593 63.90 4.86 -1.29
N ASP A 594 64.87 5.70 -0.97
CA ASP A 594 66.23 5.57 -1.50
C ASP A 594 66.91 4.29 -1.00
N ALA A 595 66.68 3.88 0.25
CA ALA A 595 67.17 2.60 0.77
C ALA A 595 66.55 1.36 0.09
N MET A 596 65.41 1.50 -0.59
CA MET A 596 64.84 0.46 -1.44
C MET A 596 65.42 0.50 -2.86
N ARG A 597 65.69 1.70 -3.38
CA ARG A 597 66.24 1.92 -4.72
C ARG A 597 67.73 1.59 -4.82
N PHE A 598 68.49 1.85 -3.76
CA PHE A 598 69.94 1.74 -3.74
C PHE A 598 70.42 0.76 -2.67
N ASP A 599 71.50 0.05 -2.97
CA ASP A 599 72.22 -0.76 -2.00
C ASP A 599 73.13 0.11 -1.09
N GLU A 600 73.83 -0.54 -0.15
CA GLU A 600 74.74 0.16 0.78
C GLU A 600 75.93 0.86 0.10
N ASN A 601 76.20 0.57 -1.18
CA ASN A 601 77.26 1.17 -1.98
C ASN A 601 76.74 2.28 -2.93
N GLY A 602 75.44 2.59 -2.89
CA GLY A 602 74.81 3.55 -3.79
C GLY A 602 74.54 3.00 -5.19
N HIS A 603 74.61 1.68 -5.40
CA HIS A 603 74.22 1.06 -6.67
C HIS A 603 72.72 0.77 -6.68
N TYR A 604 72.07 0.85 -7.85
CA TYR A 604 70.66 0.49 -7.91
C TYR A 604 70.43 -0.99 -7.59
N THR A 605 69.42 -1.26 -6.77
CA THR A 605 68.86 -2.60 -6.55
C THR A 605 68.08 -3.06 -7.79
N ASP A 606 67.73 -4.35 -7.83
CA ASP A 606 66.87 -4.89 -8.89
C ASP A 606 65.52 -4.15 -8.95
N PHE A 607 64.93 -3.85 -7.77
CA PHE A 607 63.72 -3.04 -7.65
C PHE A 607 63.92 -1.62 -8.17
N GLY A 608 65.02 -0.94 -7.79
CA GLY A 608 65.29 0.42 -8.26
C GLY A 608 65.41 0.52 -9.79
N LEU A 609 66.04 -0.47 -10.43
CA LEU A 609 66.09 -0.55 -11.90
C LEU A 609 64.71 -0.88 -12.50
N ALA A 610 63.94 -1.76 -11.87
CA ALA A 610 62.57 -2.08 -12.28
C ALA A 610 61.63 -0.86 -12.19
N GLU A 611 61.74 -0.06 -11.13
CA GLU A 611 61.02 1.21 -10.98
C GLU A 611 61.36 2.19 -12.10
N ILE A 612 62.64 2.35 -12.44
CA ILE A 612 63.05 3.19 -13.58
C ILE A 612 62.47 2.66 -14.89
N ARG A 613 62.52 1.34 -15.12
CA ARG A 613 61.95 0.71 -16.31
C ARG A 613 60.45 0.95 -16.41
N ARG A 614 59.72 0.78 -15.31
CA ARG A 614 58.29 1.09 -15.21
C ARG A 614 58.02 2.57 -15.48
N ASN A 615 58.83 3.48 -14.93
CA ASN A 615 58.71 4.92 -15.21
C ASN A 615 58.98 5.25 -16.68
N ALA A 616 59.85 4.51 -17.36
CA ALA A 616 60.07 4.66 -18.80
C ALA A 616 58.80 4.32 -19.59
N TYR A 617 58.17 3.19 -19.29
CA TYR A 617 56.89 2.81 -19.90
C TYR A 617 55.77 3.81 -19.59
N GLY A 618 55.67 4.27 -18.33
CA GLY A 618 54.69 5.28 -17.93
C GLY A 618 54.91 6.65 -18.58
N ALA A 619 56.15 6.93 -19.00
CA ALA A 619 56.51 8.12 -19.76
C ALA A 619 56.44 7.92 -21.28
N PHE A 620 55.93 6.79 -21.76
CA PHE A 620 55.80 6.45 -23.18
C PHE A 620 57.14 6.45 -23.93
N VAL A 621 58.22 6.06 -23.26
CA VAL A 621 59.52 5.85 -23.91
C VAL A 621 59.37 4.71 -24.94
N PRO A 622 59.78 4.90 -26.21
CA PRO A 622 59.70 3.84 -27.20
C PRO A 622 60.45 2.58 -26.76
N GLU A 623 59.89 1.40 -27.04
CA GLU A 623 60.41 0.09 -26.58
C GLU A 623 61.91 -0.07 -26.86
N GLN A 624 62.40 0.33 -28.03
CA GLN A 624 63.81 0.24 -28.41
C GLN A 624 64.76 1.05 -27.53
N HIS A 625 64.24 2.02 -26.77
CA HIS A 625 65.00 2.95 -25.93
C HIS A 625 64.83 2.70 -24.43
N ILE A 626 64.05 1.69 -24.02
CA ILE A 626 63.80 1.40 -22.60
C ILE A 626 65.10 1.08 -21.86
N GLU A 627 65.94 0.18 -22.38
CA GLU A 627 67.21 -0.16 -21.73
C GLU A 627 68.21 1.00 -21.76
N ALA A 628 68.14 1.87 -22.79
CA ALA A 628 68.94 3.09 -22.83
C ALA A 628 68.49 4.09 -21.75
N PHE A 629 67.18 4.24 -21.55
CA PHE A 629 66.60 5.04 -20.48
C PHE A 629 67.04 4.53 -19.10
N VAL A 630 66.92 3.22 -18.86
CA VAL A 630 67.35 2.60 -17.61
C VAL A 630 68.84 2.79 -17.39
N GLY A 631 69.67 2.57 -18.41
CA GLY A 631 71.12 2.78 -18.34
C GLY A 631 71.51 4.23 -18.02
N TYR A 632 70.82 5.20 -18.62
CA TYR A 632 71.05 6.63 -18.36
C TYR A 632 70.71 7.02 -16.92
N TYR A 633 69.52 6.65 -16.44
CA TYR A 633 69.11 6.95 -15.07
C TYR A 633 69.88 6.14 -14.02
N LYS A 634 70.39 4.96 -14.39
CA LYS A 634 71.36 4.22 -13.58
C LYS A 634 72.61 5.06 -13.34
N ILE A 635 73.21 5.58 -14.42
CA ILE A 635 74.41 6.42 -14.33
C ILE A 635 74.12 7.66 -13.47
N ILE A 636 73.00 8.36 -13.71
CA ILE A 636 72.65 9.56 -12.93
C ILE A 636 72.44 9.25 -11.45
N GLY A 637 71.70 8.18 -11.13
CA GLY A 637 71.31 7.88 -9.76
C GLY A 637 72.45 7.32 -8.91
N GLU A 638 73.25 6.41 -9.46
CA GLU A 638 74.51 5.98 -8.79
C GLU A 638 75.50 7.14 -8.73
N GLY A 639 75.37 8.06 -9.68
CA GLY A 639 76.09 9.31 -9.73
C GLY A 639 77.59 9.11 -9.88
N LYS A 640 78.29 10.17 -9.52
CA LYS A 640 79.75 10.22 -9.56
C LYS A 640 80.31 9.41 -8.40
N PRO A 641 81.32 8.53 -8.62
CA PRO A 641 81.89 7.71 -7.56
C PRO A 641 82.30 8.51 -6.33
N ASP A 642 82.06 7.93 -5.15
CA ASP A 642 82.50 8.52 -3.90
C ASP A 642 83.99 8.85 -3.92
N ASN A 643 84.33 10.01 -3.34
CA ASN A 643 85.68 10.54 -3.31
C ASN A 643 86.31 10.78 -4.70
N TRP A 644 85.53 10.85 -5.79
CA TRP A 644 86.07 11.09 -7.13
C TRP A 644 87.00 12.30 -7.21
N LYS A 645 86.61 13.46 -6.66
CA LYS A 645 87.46 14.65 -6.65
C LYS A 645 88.78 14.42 -5.93
N LEU A 646 88.74 13.69 -4.81
CA LEU A 646 89.92 13.32 -4.04
C LEU A 646 90.82 12.36 -4.83
N ASN A 647 90.21 11.43 -5.55
CA ASN A 647 90.90 10.38 -6.31
C ASN A 647 91.53 10.90 -7.60
N VAL A 648 90.82 11.73 -8.38
CA VAL A 648 91.26 12.15 -9.72
C VAL A 648 91.65 13.62 -9.82
N GLY A 649 91.37 14.43 -8.79
CA GLY A 649 91.78 15.83 -8.72
C GLY A 649 90.86 16.82 -9.45
N THR A 650 89.68 16.41 -9.91
CA THR A 650 88.69 17.28 -10.56
C THR A 650 87.27 16.90 -10.18
N ASP A 651 86.35 17.87 -10.30
CA ASP A 651 84.92 17.61 -10.13
C ASP A 651 84.20 17.20 -11.42
N LEU A 652 84.87 17.30 -12.56
CA LEU A 652 84.29 16.93 -13.84
C LEU A 652 84.04 15.42 -13.90
N TRP A 653 82.90 15.07 -14.45
CA TRP A 653 82.44 13.71 -14.70
C TRP A 653 81.55 13.78 -15.94
N TYR A 654 81.69 12.81 -16.84
CA TYR A 654 81.16 12.84 -18.20
C TYR A 654 80.52 11.49 -18.60
N ASP A 655 80.31 10.57 -17.65
CA ASP A 655 79.80 9.23 -18.00
C ASP A 655 78.37 9.29 -18.52
N ASP A 656 77.55 10.20 -18.00
CA ASP A 656 76.19 10.49 -18.48
C ASP A 656 76.21 11.12 -19.89
N ASP A 657 77.09 12.09 -20.12
CA ASP A 657 77.30 12.71 -21.44
C ASP A 657 77.78 11.68 -22.48
N TRP A 658 78.74 10.83 -22.12
CA TRP A 658 79.23 9.75 -22.99
C TRP A 658 78.17 8.73 -23.30
N PHE A 659 77.34 8.38 -22.32
CA PHE A 659 76.21 7.48 -22.54
C PHE A 659 75.24 8.04 -23.58
N LEU A 660 74.92 9.34 -23.51
CA LEU A 660 74.06 10.00 -24.51
C LEU A 660 74.70 10.02 -25.91
N ILE A 661 76.00 10.23 -26.01
CA ILE A 661 76.75 10.18 -27.28
C ILE A 661 76.75 8.75 -27.86
N GLU A 662 76.85 7.73 -27.01
CA GLU A 662 76.85 6.31 -27.43
C GLU A 662 75.44 5.82 -27.80
N ASN A 663 74.40 6.50 -27.32
CA ASN A 663 72.99 6.18 -27.56
C ASN A 663 72.24 7.36 -28.23
N LEU A 664 72.73 7.84 -29.38
CA LEU A 664 72.17 9.03 -30.05
C LEU A 664 70.66 8.95 -30.32
N GLY A 665 70.14 7.77 -30.66
CA GLY A 665 68.69 7.60 -30.86
C GLY A 665 67.88 7.89 -29.60
N PHE A 666 68.35 7.42 -28.44
CA PHE A 666 67.76 7.74 -27.14
C PHE A 666 67.90 9.24 -26.82
N TYR A 667 69.07 9.82 -27.09
CA TYR A 667 69.29 11.25 -26.86
C TYR A 667 68.31 12.12 -27.65
N GLU A 668 68.14 11.85 -28.94
CA GLU A 668 67.25 12.65 -29.80
C GLU A 668 65.78 12.40 -29.45
N GLU A 669 65.33 11.15 -29.52
CA GLU A 669 63.90 10.81 -29.42
C GLU A 669 63.35 10.92 -27.99
N VAL A 670 64.18 10.62 -26.98
CA VAL A 670 63.72 10.53 -25.58
C VAL A 670 64.22 11.70 -24.75
N TYR A 671 65.53 11.94 -24.72
CA TYR A 671 66.10 12.97 -23.85
C TYR A 671 65.69 14.39 -24.32
N VAL A 672 65.82 14.69 -25.61
CA VAL A 672 65.45 16.01 -26.16
C VAL A 672 63.96 16.08 -26.47
N ASP A 673 63.43 15.18 -27.30
CA ASP A 673 62.08 15.35 -27.84
C ASP A 673 61.00 14.98 -26.81
N LEU A 674 61.03 13.77 -26.23
CA LEU A 674 60.00 13.32 -25.28
C LEU A 674 60.09 14.03 -23.92
N LYS A 675 61.30 14.21 -23.36
CA LYS A 675 61.50 14.85 -22.05
C LYS A 675 61.64 16.36 -22.12
N GLY A 676 61.87 16.93 -23.30
CA GLY A 676 62.01 18.38 -23.48
C GLY A 676 63.30 18.95 -22.90
N ASN A 677 64.34 18.15 -22.68
CA ASN A 677 65.60 18.64 -22.13
C ASN A 677 66.36 19.49 -23.15
N GLU A 678 67.19 20.43 -22.65
CA GLU A 678 68.03 21.25 -23.51
C GLU A 678 69.06 20.40 -24.28
N ARG A 679 69.27 20.74 -25.56
CA ARG A 679 70.29 20.09 -26.38
C ARG A 679 71.68 20.32 -25.80
N LEU A 680 72.40 19.24 -25.54
CA LEU A 680 73.76 19.27 -25.02
C LEU A 680 74.76 19.60 -26.12
N ASP A 681 75.75 20.42 -25.78
CA ASP A 681 76.86 20.76 -26.66
C ASP A 681 77.96 19.70 -26.51
N PHE A 682 77.79 18.56 -27.19
CA PHE A 682 78.75 17.45 -27.15
C PHE A 682 80.15 17.83 -27.63
N SER A 683 80.34 18.98 -28.31
CA SER A 683 81.70 19.46 -28.64
C SER A 683 82.53 19.77 -27.40
N LYS A 684 81.89 20.09 -26.26
CA LYS A 684 82.53 20.36 -24.98
C LYS A 684 82.76 19.10 -24.13
N VAL A 685 82.26 17.95 -24.58
CA VAL A 685 82.45 16.65 -23.93
C VAL A 685 83.72 16.03 -24.52
N PRO A 686 84.76 15.77 -23.72
CA PRO A 686 85.98 15.13 -24.22
C PRO A 686 85.72 13.68 -24.62
N SER A 687 86.55 13.06 -25.47
CA SER A 687 86.52 11.59 -25.59
C SER A 687 87.01 10.94 -24.29
N ARG A 688 86.69 9.65 -24.08
CA ARG A 688 87.20 8.89 -22.91
C ARG A 688 88.73 8.89 -22.86
N GLU A 689 89.42 8.80 -24.00
CA GLU A 689 90.90 8.89 -24.04
C GLU A 689 91.40 10.29 -23.67
N VAL A 690 90.79 11.34 -24.23
CA VAL A 690 91.17 12.74 -23.94
C VAL A 690 90.95 13.07 -22.47
N PHE A 691 89.85 12.60 -21.88
CA PHE A 691 89.59 12.82 -20.46
C PHE A 691 90.56 12.04 -19.57
N THR A 692 90.94 10.82 -19.95
CA THR A 692 92.01 10.07 -19.26
C THR A 692 93.33 10.83 -19.28
N GLN A 693 93.70 11.43 -20.42
CA GLN A 693 94.86 12.32 -20.52
C GLN A 693 94.70 13.56 -19.63
N TYR A 694 93.49 14.13 -19.53
CA TYR A 694 93.23 15.24 -18.63
C TYR A 694 93.45 14.87 -17.16
N LEU A 695 93.00 13.70 -16.72
CA LEU A 695 93.25 13.22 -15.36
C LEU A 695 94.76 13.08 -15.10
N ALA A 696 95.51 12.51 -16.04
CA ALA A 696 96.98 12.44 -15.94
C ALA A 696 97.62 13.84 -15.91
N TYR A 697 97.13 14.77 -16.73
CA TYR A 697 97.57 16.16 -16.77
C TYR A 697 97.38 16.87 -15.42
N LEU A 698 96.30 16.60 -14.70
CA LEU A 698 96.04 17.21 -13.39
C LEU A 698 97.08 16.82 -12.34
N GLN A 699 97.59 15.59 -12.41
CA GLN A 699 98.58 15.03 -11.47
C GLN A 699 100.01 15.57 -11.68
N LEU A 700 100.26 16.31 -12.77
CA LEU A 700 101.58 16.85 -13.05
C LEU A 700 101.96 17.99 -12.07
N PRO A 701 103.16 17.95 -11.47
CA PRO A 701 103.51 18.81 -10.35
C PRO A 701 103.86 20.26 -10.73
N THR A 702 104.12 20.54 -12.01
CA THR A 702 104.58 21.87 -12.47
C THR A 702 103.89 22.32 -13.75
N LEU A 703 103.75 23.64 -13.92
CA LEU A 703 103.20 24.24 -15.14
C LEU A 703 104.00 23.87 -16.39
N PHE A 704 105.33 23.75 -16.27
CA PHE A 704 106.18 23.34 -17.38
C PHE A 704 105.89 21.91 -17.83
N ALA A 705 105.78 20.97 -16.89
CA ALA A 705 105.39 19.59 -17.20
C ALA A 705 103.99 19.53 -17.83
N LYS A 706 103.05 20.33 -17.32
CA LYS A 706 101.69 20.47 -17.86
C LYS A 706 101.68 20.96 -19.31
N ASP A 707 102.43 22.01 -19.63
CA ASP A 707 102.51 22.53 -21.00
C ASP A 707 103.30 21.56 -21.93
N ALA A 708 104.32 20.84 -21.44
CA ALA A 708 104.97 19.78 -22.23
C ALA A 708 104.00 18.63 -22.54
N PHE A 709 103.21 18.20 -21.55
CA PHE A 709 102.21 17.15 -21.70
C PHE A 709 101.11 17.55 -22.70
N ARG A 710 100.61 18.79 -22.63
CA ARG A 710 99.67 19.33 -23.63
C ARG A 710 100.24 19.35 -25.04
N TRP A 711 101.55 19.62 -25.19
CA TRP A 711 102.21 19.61 -26.49
C TRP A 711 102.27 18.21 -27.11
N GLU A 712 102.46 17.19 -26.28
CA GLU A 712 102.49 15.79 -26.70
C GLU A 712 101.08 15.19 -26.91
N ASN A 713 100.05 15.79 -26.30
CA ASN A 713 98.66 15.36 -26.37
C ASN A 713 97.78 16.47 -26.96
N ARG A 714 97.80 16.61 -28.29
CA ARG A 714 97.15 17.74 -28.99
C ARG A 714 95.64 17.77 -28.89
N GLU A 715 95.00 16.61 -28.80
CA GLU A 715 93.56 16.50 -28.62
C GLU A 715 93.13 17.00 -27.24
N LEU A 716 93.90 16.67 -26.19
CA LEU A 716 93.74 17.27 -24.87
C LEU A 716 93.92 18.79 -24.90
N ASP A 717 94.93 19.31 -25.60
CA ASP A 717 95.12 20.75 -25.73
C ASP A 717 93.92 21.44 -26.39
N ALA A 718 93.44 20.88 -27.51
CA ALA A 718 92.28 21.40 -28.23
C ALA A 718 91.02 21.42 -27.36
N TRP A 719 90.77 20.34 -26.61
CA TRP A 719 89.64 20.28 -25.68
C TRP A 719 89.79 21.27 -24.51
N LEU A 720 90.99 21.42 -23.92
CA LEU A 720 91.23 22.41 -22.86
C LEU A 720 91.00 23.85 -23.33
N VAL A 721 91.40 24.15 -24.57
CA VAL A 721 91.13 25.44 -25.22
C VAL A 721 89.63 25.65 -25.39
N LEU A 722 88.91 24.63 -25.84
CA LEU A 722 87.47 24.73 -26.09
C LEU A 722 86.64 24.81 -24.79
N LYS A 723 86.95 23.98 -23.79
CA LYS A 723 86.18 23.86 -22.54
C LYS A 723 86.54 24.91 -21.50
N PHE A 724 87.82 25.26 -21.35
CA PHE A 724 88.32 26.18 -20.32
C PHE A 724 88.90 27.47 -20.87
N GLU A 725 88.80 27.70 -22.18
CA GLU A 725 89.34 28.90 -22.83
C GLU A 725 90.86 29.05 -22.63
N TYR A 726 91.58 27.94 -22.47
CA TYR A 726 93.03 27.97 -22.33
C TYR A 726 93.68 28.53 -23.60
N THR A 727 94.80 29.23 -23.45
CA THR A 727 95.63 29.56 -24.62
C THR A 727 96.24 28.27 -25.19
N PRO A 728 96.12 28.00 -26.50
CA PRO A 728 96.71 26.83 -27.14
C PRO A 728 98.20 26.69 -26.78
N VAL A 729 98.67 25.49 -26.54
CA VAL A 729 100.07 25.26 -26.10
C VAL A 729 101.08 25.71 -27.17
N GLU A 730 100.69 25.63 -28.44
CA GLU A 730 101.47 26.13 -29.57
C GLU A 730 101.64 27.64 -29.53
N GLU A 731 100.56 28.36 -29.22
CA GLU A 731 100.60 29.80 -29.05
C GLU A 731 101.45 30.20 -27.84
N LYS A 732 101.38 29.44 -26.74
CA LYS A 732 102.28 29.65 -25.59
C LYS A 732 103.74 29.46 -25.95
N ARG A 733 104.09 28.39 -26.69
CA ARG A 733 105.48 28.15 -27.14
C ARG A 733 105.95 29.25 -28.08
N ARG A 734 105.13 29.61 -29.08
CA ARG A 734 105.38 30.74 -29.99
C ARG A 734 105.69 32.02 -29.21
N ARG A 735 104.88 32.36 -28.19
CA ARG A 735 105.10 33.53 -27.32
C ARG A 735 106.36 33.43 -26.47
N SER A 736 106.74 32.23 -26.02
CA SER A 736 107.95 32.00 -25.22
C SER A 736 109.24 32.09 -26.03
N GLU A 737 109.18 31.74 -27.32
CA GLU A 737 110.30 31.78 -28.28
C GLU A 737 110.49 33.18 -28.89
N MET A 738 109.47 34.05 -28.82
CA MET A 738 109.57 35.44 -29.26
C MET A 738 110.51 36.27 -28.39
N THR A 739 111.37 37.02 -29.08
CA THR A 739 112.17 38.09 -28.49
C THR A 739 111.28 39.19 -27.92
N THR A 740 111.82 40.01 -27.01
CA THR A 740 111.09 41.13 -26.39
C THR A 740 110.52 42.10 -27.44
N LEU A 741 111.21 42.27 -28.57
CA LEU A 741 110.78 43.14 -29.67
C LEU A 741 109.61 42.53 -30.46
N GLU A 742 109.64 41.23 -30.74
CA GLU A 742 108.56 40.52 -31.45
C GLU A 742 107.28 40.43 -30.61
N ARG A 743 107.41 40.21 -29.29
CA ARG A 743 106.26 40.26 -28.36
C ARG A 743 105.59 41.63 -28.36
N PHE A 744 106.38 42.70 -28.29
CA PHE A 744 105.86 44.07 -28.36
C PHE A 744 105.16 44.33 -29.69
N GLN A 745 105.71 43.85 -30.82
CA GLN A 745 105.11 44.02 -32.14
C GLN A 745 103.76 43.27 -32.27
N VAL A 746 103.67 42.02 -31.79
CA VAL A 746 102.42 41.25 -31.81
C VAL A 746 101.35 41.86 -30.90
N GLU A 747 101.70 42.28 -29.68
CA GLU A 747 100.76 42.98 -28.80
C GLU A 747 100.31 44.32 -29.39
N TRP A 748 101.22 45.05 -30.05
CA TRP A 748 100.91 46.29 -30.75
C TRP A 748 99.94 46.06 -31.90
N ASP A 749 100.17 45.03 -32.72
CA ASP A 749 99.31 44.68 -33.86
C ASP A 749 97.94 44.15 -33.40
N GLU A 750 97.87 43.32 -32.35
CA GLU A 750 96.59 42.90 -31.75
C GLU A 750 95.82 44.08 -31.17
N ARG A 751 96.51 45.03 -30.54
CA ARG A 751 95.89 46.24 -29.97
C ARG A 751 95.43 47.19 -31.06
N GLN A 752 96.20 47.36 -32.14
CA GLN A 752 95.77 48.05 -33.36
C GLN A 752 94.52 47.39 -33.94
N LYS A 753 94.51 46.06 -34.08
CA LYS A 753 93.37 45.32 -34.63
C LYS A 753 92.11 45.43 -33.76
N LYS A 754 92.24 45.38 -32.42
CA LYS A 754 91.12 45.63 -31.48
C LYS A 754 90.62 47.07 -31.55
N ILE A 755 91.51 48.04 -31.69
CA ILE A 755 91.15 49.44 -31.90
C ILE A 755 90.40 49.59 -33.23
N GLU A 756 90.87 48.96 -34.31
CA GLU A 756 90.20 48.96 -35.61
C GLU A 756 88.84 48.27 -35.57
N GLU A 757 88.69 47.11 -34.91
CA GLU A 757 87.40 46.43 -34.73
C GLU A 757 86.41 47.25 -33.88
N ALA A 758 86.89 47.87 -32.80
CA ALA A 758 86.07 48.76 -31.97
C ALA A 758 85.63 50.00 -32.77
N LEU A 759 86.54 50.58 -33.57
CA LEU A 759 86.23 51.68 -34.49
C LEU A 759 85.25 51.23 -35.58
N ARG A 760 85.37 50.01 -36.10
CA ARG A 760 84.46 49.45 -37.11
C ARG A 760 83.06 49.21 -36.55
N LYS A 761 82.94 48.67 -35.32
CA LYS A 761 81.67 48.57 -34.59
C LYS A 761 81.05 49.95 -34.31
N LEU A 762 81.86 50.94 -33.93
CA LEU A 762 81.40 52.32 -33.72
C LEU A 762 80.98 53.04 -35.02
N ARG A 763 81.54 52.65 -36.17
CA ARG A 763 81.16 53.16 -37.51
C ARG A 763 79.93 52.49 -38.11
N GLY A 764 79.39 51.43 -37.49
CA GLY A 764 78.25 50.68 -38.03
C GLY A 764 78.58 49.82 -39.27
N GLU A 765 79.85 49.70 -39.64
CA GLU A 765 80.30 48.91 -40.80
C GLU A 765 80.36 47.43 -40.42
N GLY A 766 79.21 46.76 -40.43
CA GLY A 766 79.14 45.32 -40.15
C GLY A 766 77.79 44.78 -39.72
N VAL A 767 76.73 45.59 -39.69
CA VAL A 767 75.35 45.08 -39.64
C VAL A 767 74.82 45.07 -41.06
N SER A 768 75.05 43.96 -41.77
CA SER A 768 74.11 43.53 -42.82
C SER A 768 72.91 42.88 -42.09
N PRO A 769 71.66 43.01 -42.60
CA PRO A 769 70.47 42.47 -41.95
C PRO A 769 70.58 40.99 -41.57
#